data_AF-A0A7C2EY44-F1
#
_entry.id   AF-A0A7C2EY44-F1
#
_cell.length_a   1.000
_cell.length_b   1.000
_cell.length_c   1.000
_cell.angle_alpha   90.00
_cell.angle_beta   90.00
_cell.angle_gamma   90.00
#
_symmetry.space_group_name_H-M   'P 1'
#
loop_
_entity.id
_entity.type
_entity.pdbx_description
1 polymer ?
#
loop_
_entity_poly.entity_id
_entity_poly.type
_entity_poly.pdbx_seq_one_letter_code
_entity_poly.pdbx_strand_id
1 'polypeptide(L)'
;ICRIRPGAMRRAIESRTFGAFESGLCQSTFFPEYSHGIVMFSDSVSSLKKNRILTRSLLSSNRLLAALILLLLGLGLGIWRVCFYPSDVERGIEALARAYDNRRPVQSRISAFDYAPWASGRVDEVIAEEKNLSRAEMLLYDAVTESPGHETYHAFGLHYLARGKFDLAISEFEQAMKADEKNAKLYSDLGAALLEKGNLDRSENKLDKASEEYARSLDYLNKAVELDSSLREPLFNRALLYQEKALWRDAEKDWGRYLEKDPNSPWAEEARRRLEELDSIKKNHSKSREQILQEFLASFQAGDDAASWKTLSQNRESITGRLIPWQLLGAYLDKTAGRGADADDLNIRALAHAGRLEAQKTGDRYVSDLARFYSSASAGQLALLSRAHELMNQGHGLCRQAQYESAAKRYSGARELFDKAGDRPEAWFADYWISYCHLQAPDKVKARSMLERLTRVFESQNYYWLLAVTLNGMANALAVTSEHTKVIEFNKRSLEISERLEDCYGMQKSLTQLANEYKALGNYRQSLIYLRRCLDLARTAWPGARQMWRNYDTAAQVFNGLRWFATAADYESEALRLALEDIKDPAYIYLPYLHLGIINGERKNLQEGIRLAGLGYKTVEEYMTGSTRVRNLAYSSLVLGHLNRLAGSFETARAYYDSAIQSYDTLRYPAHIFAAHKGRLLCYIGQKDDSQANRELKKVLELFDENRAKISEENNRNAFLETEQGIYDVAIEFAYSRMRDRQKALEYSEQSRARALLDLIKTEARVNERSNELDLLFDSASRPLTFAEIRERMPEGVQVLQYAVLDDRLLIWQFTKRDLDIKEVSVTPSELNEKVESFRSVLLDLSDAGQREAREEAKALYDMLIAPVEAGLDPHKQLCLVPDKMLYRLPFAALVSREDEYLMNKYLTLCAPSTSILVIRSETGRQREAAKGEAILSVGNPSFDKETFRSLDDIKSSAEEAEDLARYYASSNVVSGPGATERLVKSGIKSYEVVHLASHYIVDEQSPMLSKLLLAKGPAGSGRAEDGILQAHEVYATRLSRTRLVVLSACETGVERYYEGEGMMGLARAFIAAGAPLVVASMWPVDSDATKELMVRFHRYRKLEHISTVEALRRAQSDMQTGSNLLYRQPHYWASFVLFGGYAEF
;
A
#
# COMPACT_ATOMS: atom_id res chain seq x y z
N ILE A 1 24.19 12.35 -35.50
CA ILE A 1 25.53 12.86 -35.89
C ILE A 1 25.52 14.39 -35.76
N CYS A 2 26.62 15.03 -35.33
CA CYS A 2 26.79 16.47 -35.06
C CYS A 2 25.75 17.08 -34.09
N ARG A 3 26.02 17.31 -32.79
CA ARG A 3 27.01 18.22 -32.16
C ARG A 3 26.99 19.67 -32.68
N ILE A 4 26.67 20.60 -31.76
CA ILE A 4 27.53 21.72 -31.34
C ILE A 4 27.22 22.00 -29.84
N ARG A 5 28.15 22.64 -29.10
CA ARG A 5 28.10 22.87 -27.64
C ARG A 5 28.37 24.38 -27.32
N PRO A 6 28.46 24.84 -26.06
CA PRO A 6 27.84 26.10 -25.65
C PRO A 6 28.78 27.32 -25.62
N GLY A 7 28.20 28.50 -25.41
CA GLY A 7 28.90 29.71 -24.96
C GLY A 7 28.23 30.31 -23.72
N ALA A 8 29.03 30.82 -22.78
CA ALA A 8 28.55 31.43 -21.54
C ALA A 8 29.34 32.71 -21.22
N MET A 9 28.67 33.74 -20.69
CA MET A 9 29.34 34.84 -20.00
C MET A 9 28.46 35.50 -18.93
N ARG A 10 29.06 36.41 -18.14
CA ARG A 10 28.56 36.92 -16.85
C ARG A 10 28.38 38.44 -16.88
N ARG A 11 27.56 38.95 -15.93
CA ARG A 11 27.60 40.34 -15.35
C ARG A 11 27.09 41.47 -16.28
N ALA A 12 26.58 42.62 -15.78
CA ALA A 12 26.11 42.99 -14.44
C ALA A 12 25.45 44.41 -14.39
N ILE A 13 24.58 44.62 -13.36
CA ILE A 13 24.33 45.88 -12.62
C ILE A 13 23.55 47.02 -13.34
N GLU A 14 22.96 47.90 -12.51
CA GLU A 14 22.12 49.10 -12.75
C GLU A 14 20.64 48.82 -13.11
N SER A 15 19.64 48.89 -12.22
CA SER A 15 19.29 49.80 -11.10
C SER A 15 18.52 51.07 -11.51
N ARG A 16 17.28 51.18 -11.02
CA ARG A 16 16.57 52.43 -10.67
C ARG A 16 15.39 52.12 -9.75
N THR A 17 14.98 53.11 -8.98
CA THR A 17 14.09 52.99 -7.81
C THR A 17 12.90 53.95 -7.90
N PHE A 18 12.01 53.89 -6.89
CA PHE A 18 10.76 54.66 -6.70
C PHE A 18 9.58 54.21 -7.59
N GLY A 19 8.34 54.20 -7.08
CA GLY A 19 7.90 54.53 -5.71
C GLY A 19 6.48 54.03 -5.42
N ALA A 20 6.08 54.01 -4.15
CA ALA A 20 4.78 53.53 -3.69
C ALA A 20 3.82 54.68 -3.31
N PHE A 21 2.50 54.43 -3.42
CA PHE A 21 1.33 54.97 -2.67
C PHE A 21 0.09 54.40 -3.43
N GLU A 22 -0.83 53.57 -2.95
CA GLU A 22 -1.55 53.35 -1.68
C GLU A 22 -2.98 53.97 -1.65
N SER A 23 -3.98 53.15 -1.23
CA SER A 23 -5.35 53.50 -0.76
C SER A 23 -6.50 53.85 -1.75
N GLY A 24 -7.75 53.60 -1.30
CA GLY A 24 -9.01 54.22 -1.80
C GLY A 24 -9.78 53.50 -2.92
N LEU A 25 -10.59 52.45 -2.72
CA LEU A 25 -11.93 52.29 -2.07
C LEU A 25 -13.18 52.88 -2.78
N CYS A 26 -14.12 51.96 -3.05
CA CYS A 26 -15.60 52.08 -3.10
C CYS A 26 -16.36 52.83 -4.23
N GLN A 27 -17.28 52.06 -4.84
CA GLN A 27 -18.68 52.41 -5.18
C GLN A 27 -18.96 53.32 -6.41
N SER A 28 -20.03 53.12 -7.22
CA SER A 28 -21.05 52.04 -7.22
C SER A 28 -21.91 51.96 -8.50
N THR A 29 -22.51 50.77 -8.73
CA THR A 29 -23.88 50.49 -9.25
C THR A 29 -24.31 50.67 -10.73
N PHE A 30 -24.96 49.60 -11.21
CA PHE A 30 -26.08 49.49 -12.19
C PHE A 30 -25.83 49.32 -13.71
N PHE A 31 -26.47 48.26 -14.23
CA PHE A 31 -26.83 47.94 -15.63
C PHE A 31 -28.19 48.62 -16.00
N PRO A 32 -28.71 48.58 -17.25
CA PRO A 32 -28.35 47.77 -18.43
C PRO A 32 -28.13 48.66 -19.72
N GLU A 33 -28.29 48.30 -21.01
CA GLU A 33 -28.81 47.12 -21.72
C GLU A 33 -28.40 47.05 -23.22
N TYR A 34 -28.84 45.98 -23.91
CA TYR A 34 -29.08 45.76 -25.35
C TYR A 34 -27.99 45.91 -26.47
N SER A 35 -27.84 44.77 -27.16
CA SER A 35 -27.73 44.56 -28.63
C SER A 35 -26.52 45.04 -29.45
N HIS A 36 -25.74 44.06 -29.93
CA HIS A 36 -25.42 43.75 -31.35
C HIS A 36 -25.05 44.91 -32.31
N GLY A 37 -23.89 44.80 -32.98
CA GLY A 37 -23.64 45.53 -34.23
C GLY A 37 -22.18 45.80 -34.64
N ILE A 38 -21.34 44.77 -34.79
CA ILE A 38 -20.03 44.95 -35.45
C ILE A 38 -20.25 45.04 -36.97
N VAL A 39 -19.82 46.14 -37.62
CA VAL A 39 -19.34 46.08 -39.02
C VAL A 39 -18.51 47.30 -39.45
N MET A 40 -17.33 47.01 -40.04
CA MET A 40 -16.50 47.82 -40.96
C MET A 40 -15.93 49.18 -40.53
N PHE A 41 -14.58 49.20 -40.42
CA PHE A 41 -13.77 50.34 -40.85
C PHE A 41 -13.68 50.38 -42.40
N SER A 42 -13.53 51.58 -42.96
CA SER A 42 -12.99 51.79 -44.33
C SER A 42 -11.44 51.76 -44.28
N ASP A 43 -10.67 51.56 -45.35
CA ASP A 43 -10.59 52.41 -46.56
C ASP A 43 -10.10 51.65 -47.82
N SER A 44 -9.89 52.37 -48.92
CA SER A 44 -9.56 51.84 -50.26
C SER A 44 -8.29 52.49 -50.85
N VAL A 45 -8.14 52.51 -52.20
CA VAL A 45 -7.04 53.15 -52.99
C VAL A 45 -5.75 52.29 -53.07
N SER A 46 -5.15 51.98 -54.23
CA SER A 46 -5.51 52.20 -55.65
C SER A 46 -4.88 51.16 -56.59
N SER A 47 -5.44 51.01 -57.80
CA SER A 47 -4.90 50.16 -58.88
C SER A 47 -4.13 50.93 -59.95
N LEU A 48 -3.35 50.20 -60.77
CA LEU A 48 -2.60 50.73 -61.91
C LEU A 48 -3.48 51.04 -63.15
N LYS A 49 -2.88 51.71 -64.13
CA LYS A 49 -3.56 52.42 -65.24
C LYS A 49 -3.94 51.55 -66.45
N LYS A 50 -5.09 51.91 -67.06
CA LYS A 50 -5.45 51.87 -68.50
C LYS A 50 -5.31 50.52 -69.25
N ASN A 51 -6.44 50.04 -69.80
CA ASN A 51 -6.81 50.44 -71.17
C ASN A 51 -8.33 50.27 -71.45
N ARG A 52 -8.78 50.38 -72.71
CA ARG A 52 -10.13 50.85 -73.08
C ARG A 52 -10.74 50.05 -74.27
N ILE A 53 -12.04 50.28 -74.49
CA ILE A 53 -12.89 50.05 -75.69
C ILE A 53 -13.43 48.63 -76.00
N LEU A 54 -14.64 48.62 -76.60
CA LEU A 54 -15.32 47.60 -77.43
C LEU A 54 -16.19 46.46 -76.81
N THR A 55 -17.42 46.88 -76.44
CA THR A 55 -18.72 46.33 -76.91
C THR A 55 -19.18 44.88 -76.69
N ARG A 56 -20.31 44.79 -75.96
CA ARG A 56 -21.51 43.93 -76.20
C ARG A 56 -21.34 42.40 -76.37
N SER A 57 -21.71 41.67 -75.32
CA SER A 57 -22.66 40.56 -75.42
C SER A 57 -23.47 40.42 -74.13
N LEU A 58 -24.74 40.83 -74.15
CA LEU A 58 -25.65 40.77 -73.01
C LEU A 58 -26.54 39.53 -73.12
N LEU A 59 -26.12 38.41 -72.52
CA LEU A 59 -26.98 37.22 -72.32
C LEU A 59 -26.48 36.19 -71.27
N SER A 60 -25.36 36.45 -70.56
CA SER A 60 -24.74 35.49 -69.61
C SER A 60 -24.80 35.89 -68.13
N SER A 61 -25.12 37.15 -67.80
CA SER A 61 -24.98 37.73 -66.45
C SER A 61 -25.68 36.95 -65.36
N ASN A 62 -26.93 36.52 -65.58
CA ASN A 62 -27.76 35.94 -64.53
C ASN A 62 -27.32 34.53 -64.15
N ARG A 63 -26.71 33.77 -65.09
CA ARG A 63 -26.13 32.45 -64.78
C ARG A 63 -24.82 32.58 -64.00
N LEU A 64 -23.98 33.56 -64.34
CA LEU A 64 -22.74 33.85 -63.61
C LEU A 64 -23.02 34.35 -62.19
N LEU A 65 -24.00 35.24 -62.02
CA LEU A 65 -24.42 35.73 -60.70
C LEU A 65 -25.03 34.61 -59.85
N ALA A 66 -25.91 33.77 -60.43
CA ALA A 66 -26.48 32.62 -59.73
C ALA A 66 -25.41 31.59 -59.34
N ALA A 67 -24.43 31.32 -60.22
CA ALA A 67 -23.30 30.44 -59.90
C ALA A 67 -22.43 31.02 -58.77
N LEU A 68 -22.18 32.33 -58.75
CA LEU A 68 -21.43 32.97 -57.67
C LEU A 68 -22.19 32.91 -56.33
N ILE A 69 -23.51 33.12 -56.34
CA ILE A 69 -24.38 32.98 -55.16
C ILE A 69 -24.40 31.54 -54.66
N LEU A 70 -24.54 30.55 -55.56
CA LEU A 70 -24.49 29.13 -55.19
C LEU A 70 -23.11 28.71 -54.65
N LEU A 71 -22.02 29.28 -55.18
CA LEU A 71 -20.66 28.99 -54.70
C LEU A 71 -20.36 29.69 -53.36
N LEU A 72 -20.90 30.88 -53.12
CA LEU A 72 -20.85 31.56 -51.81
C LEU A 72 -21.76 30.87 -50.78
N LEU A 73 -22.93 30.36 -51.18
CA LEU A 73 -23.77 29.51 -50.33
C LEU A 73 -23.10 28.15 -50.06
N GLY A 74 -22.40 27.58 -51.04
CA GLY A 74 -21.63 26.34 -50.88
C GLY A 74 -20.43 26.51 -49.94
N LEU A 75 -19.68 27.61 -50.05
CA LEU A 75 -18.64 27.99 -49.09
C LEU A 75 -19.22 28.33 -47.73
N GLY A 76 -20.36 29.05 -47.67
CA GLY A 76 -21.06 29.37 -46.43
C GLY A 76 -21.55 28.12 -45.71
N LEU A 77 -22.15 27.15 -46.42
CA LEU A 77 -22.56 25.85 -45.90
C LEU A 77 -21.36 24.95 -45.55
N GLY A 78 -20.26 25.03 -46.30
CA GLY A 78 -19.02 24.32 -46.00
C GLY A 78 -18.37 24.82 -44.71
N ILE A 79 -18.19 26.14 -44.58
CA ILE A 79 -17.69 26.80 -43.35
C ILE A 79 -18.67 26.57 -42.20
N TRP A 80 -19.98 26.67 -42.43
CA TRP A 80 -20.98 26.36 -41.41
C TRP A 80 -20.89 24.90 -40.95
N ARG A 81 -20.70 23.96 -41.88
CA ARG A 81 -20.54 22.53 -41.54
C ARG A 81 -19.22 22.23 -40.83
N VAL A 82 -18.14 22.92 -41.15
CA VAL A 82 -16.82 22.70 -40.51
C VAL A 82 -16.71 23.41 -39.15
N CYS A 83 -17.41 24.52 -38.93
CA CYS A 83 -17.31 25.32 -37.71
C CYS A 83 -18.52 25.21 -36.76
N PHE A 84 -19.65 24.63 -37.18
CA PHE A 84 -20.89 24.59 -36.38
C PHE A 84 -21.73 23.31 -36.55
N TYR A 85 -21.28 22.29 -37.29
CA TYR A 85 -21.92 20.97 -37.27
C TYR A 85 -21.21 20.09 -36.24
N PRO A 86 -21.90 19.57 -35.22
CA PRO A 86 -21.24 18.81 -34.15
C PRO A 86 -20.57 17.53 -34.67
N SER A 87 -19.42 17.19 -34.10
CA SER A 87 -18.68 15.97 -34.44
C SER A 87 -19.46 14.72 -34.04
N ASP A 88 -19.14 13.56 -34.62
CA ASP A 88 -19.75 12.30 -34.21
C ASP A 88 -19.33 11.91 -32.77
N VAL A 89 -18.19 12.42 -32.26
CA VAL A 89 -17.82 12.34 -30.83
C VAL A 89 -18.78 13.19 -29.98
N GLU A 90 -18.98 14.47 -30.31
CA GLU A 90 -19.90 15.35 -29.57
C GLU A 90 -21.34 14.81 -29.57
N ARG A 91 -21.80 14.27 -30.71
CA ARG A 91 -23.13 13.65 -30.86
C ARG A 91 -23.23 12.31 -30.14
N GLY A 92 -22.12 11.56 -30.03
CA GLY A 92 -22.02 10.35 -29.23
C GLY A 92 -22.13 10.68 -27.73
N ILE A 93 -21.42 11.70 -27.27
CA ILE A 93 -21.50 12.21 -25.88
C ILE A 93 -22.91 12.75 -25.58
N GLU A 94 -23.53 13.52 -26.48
CA GLU A 94 -24.90 14.02 -26.30
C GLU A 94 -25.92 12.87 -26.22
N ALA A 95 -25.79 11.85 -27.08
CA ALA A 95 -26.62 10.65 -27.01
C ALA A 95 -26.36 9.84 -25.72
N LEU A 96 -25.11 9.80 -25.23
CA LEU A 96 -24.75 9.13 -23.99
C LEU A 96 -25.40 9.82 -22.78
N ALA A 97 -25.30 11.14 -22.66
CA ALA A 97 -25.94 11.89 -21.58
C ALA A 97 -27.46 11.65 -21.55
N ARG A 98 -28.11 11.77 -22.72
CA ARG A 98 -29.55 11.51 -22.91
C ARG A 98 -30.00 10.07 -22.63
N ALA A 99 -29.09 9.11 -22.50
CA ALA A 99 -29.43 7.76 -22.05
C ALA A 99 -29.66 7.68 -20.52
N TYR A 100 -29.31 8.73 -19.77
CA TYR A 100 -29.33 8.80 -18.31
C TYR A 100 -30.03 10.05 -17.73
N ASP A 101 -30.67 10.90 -18.55
CA ASP A 101 -31.35 12.16 -18.11
C ASP A 101 -32.32 11.98 -16.92
N ASN A 102 -32.94 10.80 -16.77
CA ASN A 102 -33.87 10.52 -15.67
C ASN A 102 -33.16 10.13 -14.36
N ARG A 103 -31.98 9.48 -14.43
CA ARG A 103 -31.20 8.99 -13.29
C ARG A 103 -29.72 8.86 -13.67
N ARG A 104 -28.82 9.48 -12.90
CA ARG A 104 -27.37 9.39 -13.20
C ARG A 104 -26.74 8.11 -12.64
N PRO A 105 -25.80 7.48 -13.38
CA PRO A 105 -25.20 6.19 -13.01
C PRO A 105 -24.20 6.27 -11.85
N VAL A 106 -23.60 7.44 -11.62
CA VAL A 106 -22.54 7.68 -10.63
C VAL A 106 -22.92 8.82 -9.67
N GLN A 107 -22.35 8.84 -8.47
CA GLN A 107 -22.63 9.90 -7.50
C GLN A 107 -21.93 11.22 -7.87
N SER A 108 -20.75 11.11 -8.48
CA SER A 108 -19.91 12.21 -8.96
C SER A 108 -20.56 13.04 -10.07
N ARG A 109 -20.15 14.31 -10.17
CA ARG A 109 -20.50 15.23 -11.26
C ARG A 109 -19.43 15.13 -12.36
N ILE A 110 -19.81 14.58 -13.50
CA ILE A 110 -18.95 14.35 -14.67
C ILE A 110 -19.20 15.41 -15.75
N SER A 111 -18.16 15.79 -16.52
CA SER A 111 -18.14 17.05 -17.28
C SER A 111 -19.12 17.14 -18.46
N ALA A 112 -19.74 16.03 -18.84
CA ALA A 112 -20.62 15.89 -20.01
C ALA A 112 -22.10 15.66 -19.69
N PHE A 113 -22.49 15.54 -18.41
CA PHE A 113 -23.85 15.17 -18.01
C PHE A 113 -24.53 16.30 -17.23
N ASP A 114 -25.78 16.60 -17.59
CA ASP A 114 -26.65 17.48 -16.81
C ASP A 114 -27.11 16.82 -15.49
N TYR A 115 -27.86 17.55 -14.65
CA TYR A 115 -28.36 16.96 -13.41
C TYR A 115 -29.45 15.92 -13.67
N ALA A 116 -29.17 14.69 -13.27
CA ALA A 116 -30.17 13.71 -12.92
C ALA A 116 -30.01 13.29 -11.44
N PRO A 117 -31.08 12.87 -10.75
CA PRO A 117 -30.98 12.27 -9.41
C PRO A 117 -30.07 11.02 -9.44
N TRP A 118 -29.19 10.89 -8.45
CA TRP A 118 -28.41 9.66 -8.26
C TRP A 118 -29.30 8.51 -7.81
N ALA A 119 -29.03 7.31 -8.34
CA ALA A 119 -29.75 6.09 -7.98
C ALA A 119 -28.80 5.09 -7.29
N SER A 120 -29.09 4.75 -6.03
CA SER A 120 -28.39 3.70 -5.31
C SER A 120 -28.83 2.32 -5.82
N GLY A 121 -27.98 1.67 -6.63
CA GLY A 121 -28.25 0.37 -7.25
C GLY A 121 -27.08 -0.09 -8.12
N ARG A 122 -27.27 -1.14 -8.93
CA ARG A 122 -26.27 -1.53 -9.95
C ARG A 122 -26.38 -0.61 -11.17
N VAL A 123 -25.25 -0.19 -11.72
CA VAL A 123 -25.20 0.82 -12.80
C VAL A 123 -25.99 0.41 -14.05
N ASP A 124 -25.98 -0.87 -14.42
CA ASP A 124 -26.75 -1.38 -15.56
C ASP A 124 -28.28 -1.31 -15.37
N GLU A 125 -28.78 -1.15 -14.13
CA GLU A 125 -30.21 -1.01 -13.82
C GLU A 125 -30.71 0.45 -13.92
N VAL A 126 -29.82 1.39 -14.32
CA VAL A 126 -30.08 2.84 -14.34
C VAL A 126 -30.36 3.39 -15.75
N ILE A 127 -30.18 2.58 -16.80
CA ILE A 127 -30.37 2.99 -18.21
C ILE A 127 -31.81 3.48 -18.43
N ALA A 128 -31.97 4.75 -18.83
CA ALA A 128 -33.28 5.37 -19.05
C ALA A 128 -33.77 5.25 -20.50
N GLU A 129 -32.87 5.40 -21.49
CA GLU A 129 -33.18 5.20 -22.90
C GLU A 129 -32.09 4.37 -23.61
N GLU A 130 -32.29 3.05 -23.65
CA GLU A 130 -31.42 2.07 -24.32
C GLU A 130 -31.13 2.46 -25.78
N LYS A 131 -32.12 3.03 -26.49
CA LYS A 131 -31.97 3.54 -27.85
C LYS A 131 -30.94 4.68 -27.98
N ASN A 132 -30.83 5.54 -26.97
CA ASN A 132 -29.83 6.61 -26.97
C ASN A 132 -28.45 6.05 -26.61
N LEU A 133 -28.37 5.05 -25.72
CA LEU A 133 -27.13 4.33 -25.43
C LEU A 133 -26.58 3.62 -26.67
N SER A 134 -27.37 2.82 -27.39
CA SER A 134 -26.91 2.16 -28.63
C SER A 134 -26.54 3.17 -29.74
N ARG A 135 -27.19 4.34 -29.76
CA ARG A 135 -26.82 5.43 -30.67
C ARG A 135 -25.48 6.06 -30.27
N ALA A 136 -25.21 6.24 -28.98
CA ALA A 136 -23.91 6.71 -28.49
C ALA A 136 -22.81 5.70 -28.82
N GLU A 137 -23.02 4.42 -28.50
CA GLU A 137 -22.10 3.31 -28.78
C GLU A 137 -21.72 3.26 -30.27
N MET A 138 -22.71 3.36 -31.18
CA MET A 138 -22.44 3.43 -32.62
C MET A 138 -21.59 4.65 -33.01
N LEU A 139 -22.00 5.86 -32.61
CA LEU A 139 -21.33 7.10 -33.01
C LEU A 139 -19.89 7.20 -32.50
N LEU A 140 -19.62 6.70 -31.29
CA LEU A 140 -18.26 6.65 -30.73
C LEU A 140 -17.39 5.59 -31.43
N TYR A 141 -17.96 4.45 -31.82
CA TYR A 141 -17.24 3.40 -32.55
C TYR A 141 -16.91 3.82 -33.99
N ASP A 142 -17.84 4.51 -34.67
CA ASP A 142 -17.60 5.12 -35.98
C ASP A 142 -16.47 6.17 -35.85
N ALA A 143 -16.54 7.06 -34.86
CA ALA A 143 -15.54 8.11 -34.64
C ALA A 143 -14.12 7.58 -34.33
N VAL A 144 -13.98 6.49 -33.56
CA VAL A 144 -12.65 5.89 -33.29
C VAL A 144 -12.09 5.15 -34.50
N THR A 145 -12.96 4.70 -35.41
CA THR A 145 -12.58 4.07 -36.68
C THR A 145 -12.13 5.12 -37.71
N GLU A 146 -12.79 6.28 -37.77
CA GLU A 146 -12.44 7.36 -38.70
C GLU A 146 -11.28 8.25 -38.21
N SER A 147 -11.18 8.54 -36.91
CA SER A 147 -10.13 9.40 -36.34
C SER A 147 -9.91 9.14 -34.83
N PRO A 148 -9.05 8.18 -34.44
CA PRO A 148 -8.69 7.97 -33.04
C PRO A 148 -7.88 9.15 -32.49
N GLY A 149 -8.28 9.67 -31.34
CA GLY A 149 -7.66 10.84 -30.70
C GLY A 149 -8.15 11.07 -29.28
N HIS A 150 -7.64 12.14 -28.63
CA HIS A 150 -7.90 12.42 -27.21
C HIS A 150 -9.38 12.66 -26.88
N GLU A 151 -10.13 13.32 -27.77
CA GLU A 151 -11.59 13.50 -27.64
C GLU A 151 -12.33 12.15 -27.66
N THR A 152 -11.92 11.24 -28.54
CA THR A 152 -12.52 9.91 -28.67
C THR A 152 -12.21 9.04 -27.45
N TYR A 153 -10.97 9.06 -26.96
CA TYR A 153 -10.60 8.39 -25.70
C TYR A 153 -11.37 8.96 -24.50
N HIS A 154 -11.53 10.29 -24.40
CA HIS A 154 -12.36 10.92 -23.36
C HIS A 154 -13.83 10.45 -23.44
N ALA A 155 -14.40 10.35 -24.64
CA ALA A 155 -15.76 9.88 -24.85
C ALA A 155 -15.96 8.40 -24.49
N PHE A 156 -14.99 7.52 -24.80
CA PHE A 156 -15.02 6.12 -24.35
C PHE A 156 -14.84 6.00 -22.84
N GLY A 157 -13.99 6.83 -22.22
CA GLY A 157 -13.87 6.93 -20.77
C GLY A 157 -15.20 7.32 -20.11
N LEU A 158 -15.90 8.32 -20.65
CA LEU A 158 -17.25 8.72 -20.20
C LEU A 158 -18.28 7.58 -20.37
N HIS A 159 -18.27 6.87 -21.51
CA HIS A 159 -19.12 5.71 -21.74
C HIS A 159 -18.87 4.60 -20.72
N TYR A 160 -17.61 4.22 -20.49
CA TYR A 160 -17.26 3.18 -19.52
C TYR A 160 -17.58 3.59 -18.09
N LEU A 161 -17.38 4.87 -17.72
CA LEU A 161 -17.76 5.41 -16.42
C LEU A 161 -19.28 5.34 -16.22
N ALA A 162 -20.08 5.72 -17.23
CA ALA A 162 -21.53 5.61 -17.21
C ALA A 162 -22.05 4.16 -17.21
N ARG A 163 -21.23 3.20 -17.66
CA ARG A 163 -21.47 1.75 -17.56
C ARG A 163 -20.89 1.09 -16.30
N GLY A 164 -20.27 1.85 -15.38
CA GLY A 164 -19.64 1.30 -14.16
C GLY A 164 -18.37 0.48 -14.40
N LYS A 165 -17.80 0.49 -15.62
CA LYS A 165 -16.57 -0.22 -15.99
C LYS A 165 -15.34 0.62 -15.63
N PHE A 166 -15.16 0.92 -14.34
CA PHE A 166 -14.25 1.97 -13.89
C PHE A 166 -12.78 1.77 -14.32
N ASP A 167 -12.26 0.55 -14.34
CA ASP A 167 -10.88 0.28 -14.80
C ASP A 167 -10.66 0.63 -16.28
N LEU A 168 -11.65 0.35 -17.15
CA LEU A 168 -11.59 0.78 -18.54
C LEU A 168 -11.71 2.30 -18.64
N ALA A 169 -12.62 2.91 -17.87
CA ALA A 169 -12.77 4.37 -17.85
C ALA A 169 -11.48 5.09 -17.46
N ILE A 170 -10.80 4.62 -16.40
CA ILE A 170 -9.51 5.13 -15.94
C ILE A 170 -8.45 4.98 -17.04
N SER A 171 -8.36 3.81 -17.69
CA SER A 171 -7.43 3.56 -18.78
C SER A 171 -7.63 4.54 -19.95
N GLU A 172 -8.86 4.69 -20.45
CA GLU A 172 -9.17 5.60 -21.56
C GLU A 172 -8.88 7.08 -21.20
N PHE A 173 -9.22 7.51 -19.98
CA PHE A 173 -8.89 8.86 -19.52
C PHE A 173 -7.37 9.08 -19.37
N GLU A 174 -6.61 8.07 -18.92
CA GLU A 174 -5.14 8.14 -18.86
C GLU A 174 -4.51 8.16 -20.27
N GLN A 175 -5.12 7.53 -21.29
CA GLN A 175 -4.68 7.70 -22.69
C GLN A 175 -5.05 9.09 -23.25
N ALA A 176 -6.25 9.59 -22.98
CA ALA A 176 -6.66 10.95 -23.37
C ALA A 176 -5.73 12.01 -22.78
N MET A 177 -5.38 11.88 -21.49
CA MET A 177 -4.51 12.81 -20.77
C MET A 177 -3.07 12.83 -21.32
N LYS A 178 -2.52 11.71 -21.79
CA LYS A 178 -1.19 11.67 -22.47
C LYS A 178 -1.17 12.48 -23.77
N ALA A 179 -2.33 12.71 -24.38
CA ALA A 179 -2.46 13.48 -25.61
C ALA A 179 -2.87 14.95 -25.38
N ASP A 180 -3.49 15.28 -24.25
CA ASP A 180 -3.68 16.67 -23.78
C ASP A 180 -3.53 16.80 -22.24
N GLU A 181 -2.28 16.99 -21.80
CA GLU A 181 -1.91 17.19 -20.39
C GLU A 181 -2.44 18.50 -19.75
N LYS A 182 -3.14 19.36 -20.50
CA LYS A 182 -3.62 20.67 -20.02
C LYS A 182 -5.14 20.75 -19.87
N ASN A 183 -5.86 19.73 -20.35
CA ASN A 183 -7.31 19.73 -20.32
C ASN A 183 -7.85 19.38 -18.92
N ALA A 184 -8.16 20.43 -18.14
CA ALA A 184 -8.67 20.31 -16.77
C ALA A 184 -9.93 19.43 -16.62
N LYS A 185 -10.72 19.22 -17.68
CA LYS A 185 -11.87 18.29 -17.66
C LYS A 185 -11.43 16.84 -17.57
N LEU A 186 -10.36 16.44 -18.26
CA LEU A 186 -9.82 15.08 -18.19
C LEU A 186 -9.39 14.74 -16.76
N TYR A 187 -8.68 15.67 -16.11
CA TYR A 187 -8.30 15.57 -14.69
C TYR A 187 -9.53 15.48 -13.76
N SER A 188 -10.61 16.19 -14.06
CA SER A 188 -11.86 16.15 -13.28
C SER A 188 -12.61 14.82 -13.43
N ASP A 189 -12.72 14.30 -14.66
CA ASP A 189 -13.48 13.07 -14.96
C ASP A 189 -12.68 11.80 -14.56
N LEU A 190 -11.35 11.80 -14.73
CA LEU A 190 -10.46 10.78 -14.16
C LEU A 190 -10.54 10.79 -12.63
N GLY A 191 -10.50 11.97 -12.02
CA GLY A 191 -10.71 12.15 -10.58
C GLY A 191 -12.04 11.58 -10.09
N ALA A 192 -13.12 11.73 -10.87
CA ALA A 192 -14.42 11.13 -10.61
C ALA A 192 -14.40 9.59 -10.74
N ALA A 193 -13.83 9.05 -11.82
CA ALA A 193 -13.75 7.60 -12.02
C ALA A 193 -12.98 6.89 -10.89
N LEU A 194 -11.90 7.51 -10.40
CA LEU A 194 -11.12 7.01 -9.26
C LEU A 194 -11.90 7.07 -7.93
N LEU A 195 -12.72 8.11 -7.72
CA LEU A 195 -13.63 8.19 -6.57
C LEU A 195 -14.67 7.07 -6.60
N GLU A 196 -15.33 6.84 -7.73
CA GLU A 196 -16.34 5.79 -7.86
C GLU A 196 -15.73 4.38 -7.80
N LYS A 197 -14.54 4.16 -8.36
CA LYS A 197 -13.81 2.90 -8.16
C LYS A 197 -13.45 2.69 -6.68
N GLY A 198 -12.98 3.73 -5.99
CA GLY A 198 -12.72 3.67 -4.55
C GLY A 198 -13.97 3.31 -3.73
N ASN A 199 -15.15 3.79 -4.15
CA ASN A 199 -16.44 3.43 -3.57
C ASN A 199 -16.80 1.95 -3.85
N LEU A 200 -16.59 1.46 -5.08
CA LEU A 200 -16.79 0.05 -5.44
C LEU A 200 -15.87 -0.86 -4.62
N ASP A 201 -14.55 -0.62 -4.66
CA ASP A 201 -13.56 -1.41 -3.92
C ASP A 201 -13.84 -1.39 -2.40
N ARG A 202 -14.31 -0.26 -1.83
CA ARG A 202 -14.76 -0.19 -0.43
C ARG A 202 -16.00 -1.05 -0.18
N SER A 203 -16.94 -1.10 -1.12
CA SER A 203 -18.14 -1.95 -1.01
C SER A 203 -17.83 -3.45 -1.14
N GLU A 204 -16.80 -3.80 -1.92
CA GLU A 204 -16.26 -5.15 -2.07
C GLU A 204 -15.22 -5.51 -0.99
N ASN A 205 -15.07 -4.68 0.05
CA ASN A 205 -14.15 -4.87 1.18
C ASN A 205 -12.64 -4.92 0.80
N LYS A 206 -12.26 -4.40 -0.37
CA LYS A 206 -10.87 -4.17 -0.80
C LYS A 206 -10.35 -2.84 -0.22
N LEU A 207 -10.29 -2.78 1.11
CA LEU A 207 -10.11 -1.53 1.88
C LEU A 207 -8.75 -0.84 1.66
N ASP A 208 -7.74 -1.61 1.25
CA ASP A 208 -6.45 -1.16 0.74
C ASP A 208 -6.61 -0.41 -0.59
N LYS A 209 -7.06 -1.09 -1.65
CA LYS A 209 -7.21 -0.53 -3.00
C LYS A 209 -8.12 0.70 -3.00
N ALA A 210 -9.24 0.63 -2.27
CA ALA A 210 -10.13 1.77 -2.07
C ALA A 210 -9.42 3.03 -1.51
N SER A 211 -8.49 2.85 -0.57
CA SER A 211 -7.76 3.95 0.06
C SER A 211 -6.70 4.56 -0.87
N GLU A 212 -6.16 3.77 -1.80
CA GLU A 212 -5.23 4.22 -2.85
C GLU A 212 -5.96 4.97 -3.96
N GLU A 213 -7.12 4.48 -4.42
CA GLU A 213 -7.93 5.19 -5.42
C GLU A 213 -8.48 6.51 -4.86
N TYR A 214 -8.86 6.57 -3.57
CA TYR A 214 -9.17 7.82 -2.86
C TYR A 214 -7.96 8.76 -2.67
N ALA A 215 -6.72 8.28 -2.84
CA ALA A 215 -5.52 9.13 -2.84
C ALA A 215 -5.23 9.66 -4.26
N ARG A 216 -5.24 8.79 -5.28
CA ARG A 216 -5.12 9.17 -6.70
C ARG A 216 -6.18 10.20 -7.09
N SER A 217 -7.45 9.93 -6.76
CA SER A 217 -8.58 10.84 -7.02
C SER A 217 -8.32 12.26 -6.49
N LEU A 218 -7.76 12.40 -5.29
CA LEU A 218 -7.46 13.71 -4.71
C LEU A 218 -6.43 14.49 -5.53
N ASP A 219 -5.35 13.83 -5.98
CA ASP A 219 -4.29 14.49 -6.74
C ASP A 219 -4.79 14.93 -8.13
N TYR A 220 -5.58 14.10 -8.83
CA TYR A 220 -6.22 14.48 -10.10
C TYR A 220 -7.24 15.62 -9.94
N LEU A 221 -8.11 15.57 -8.92
CA LEU A 221 -9.08 16.64 -8.63
C LEU A 221 -8.40 17.95 -8.20
N ASN A 222 -7.30 17.87 -7.44
CA ASN A 222 -6.46 19.03 -7.13
C ASN A 222 -5.85 19.64 -8.39
N LYS A 223 -5.35 18.80 -9.31
CA LYS A 223 -4.77 19.26 -10.58
C LYS A 223 -5.82 19.88 -11.52
N ALA A 224 -7.04 19.36 -11.55
CA ALA A 224 -8.15 19.98 -12.27
C ALA A 224 -8.44 21.41 -11.77
N VAL A 225 -8.48 21.62 -10.45
CA VAL A 225 -8.69 22.95 -9.83
C VAL A 225 -7.48 23.88 -10.00
N GLU A 226 -6.26 23.34 -10.12
CA GLU A 226 -5.04 24.10 -10.44
C GLU A 226 -5.03 24.59 -11.90
N LEU A 227 -5.41 23.71 -12.85
CA LEU A 227 -5.44 24.01 -14.29
C LEU A 227 -6.60 24.94 -14.67
N ASP A 228 -7.81 24.67 -14.18
CA ASP A 228 -8.96 25.56 -14.36
C ASP A 228 -9.79 25.67 -13.07
N SER A 229 -9.46 26.70 -12.28
CA SER A 229 -10.22 27.09 -11.10
C SER A 229 -11.66 27.56 -11.38
N SER A 230 -12.08 27.70 -12.65
CA SER A 230 -13.46 28.03 -13.03
C SER A 230 -14.42 26.84 -12.90
N LEU A 231 -13.93 25.61 -13.11
CA LEU A 231 -14.74 24.38 -13.10
C LEU A 231 -15.49 24.17 -11.77
N ARG A 232 -16.62 23.46 -11.86
CA ARG A 232 -17.53 23.15 -10.73
C ARG A 232 -17.45 21.68 -10.34
N GLU A 233 -17.30 20.85 -11.36
CA GLU A 233 -17.17 19.39 -11.37
C GLU A 233 -16.11 18.91 -10.36
N PRO A 234 -14.85 19.39 -10.36
CA PRO A 234 -13.84 18.88 -9.43
C PRO A 234 -14.03 19.37 -7.99
N LEU A 235 -14.73 20.49 -7.76
CA LEU A 235 -15.09 20.94 -6.41
C LEU A 235 -16.20 20.07 -5.81
N PHE A 236 -17.22 19.74 -6.60
CA PHE A 236 -18.27 18.79 -6.21
C PHE A 236 -17.66 17.42 -5.87
N ASN A 237 -16.81 16.89 -6.74
CA ASN A 237 -16.19 15.58 -6.57
C ASN A 237 -15.17 15.55 -5.42
N ARG A 238 -14.40 16.64 -5.20
CA ARG A 238 -13.47 16.69 -4.05
C ARG A 238 -14.20 16.85 -2.72
N ALA A 239 -15.33 17.57 -2.67
CA ALA A 239 -16.19 17.62 -1.49
C ALA A 239 -16.77 16.24 -1.13
N LEU A 240 -17.24 15.46 -2.11
CA LEU A 240 -17.62 14.06 -1.92
C LEU A 240 -16.46 13.20 -1.41
N LEU A 241 -15.30 13.31 -2.04
CA LEU A 241 -14.10 12.56 -1.65
C LEU A 241 -13.65 12.89 -0.21
N TYR A 242 -13.75 14.15 0.22
CA TYR A 242 -13.49 14.53 1.60
C TYR A 242 -14.50 13.92 2.60
N GLN A 243 -15.77 13.72 2.21
CA GLN A 243 -16.73 12.98 3.04
C GLN A 243 -16.38 11.48 3.17
N GLU A 244 -15.91 10.83 2.10
CA GLU A 244 -15.40 9.44 2.16
C GLU A 244 -14.10 9.32 2.97
N LYS A 245 -13.27 10.36 2.98
CA LYS A 245 -12.03 10.48 3.80
C LYS A 245 -12.31 10.98 5.24
N ALA A 246 -13.56 11.25 5.61
CA ALA A 246 -13.96 11.83 6.90
C ALA A 246 -13.35 13.23 7.21
N LEU A 247 -12.88 13.96 6.20
CA LEU A 247 -12.30 15.30 6.29
C LEU A 247 -13.40 16.37 6.23
N TRP A 248 -14.25 16.41 7.26
CA TRP A 248 -15.51 17.15 7.28
C TRP A 248 -15.38 18.66 7.01
N ARG A 249 -14.32 19.32 7.49
CA ARG A 249 -14.11 20.76 7.34
C ARG A 249 -13.67 21.15 5.93
N ASP A 250 -12.94 20.29 5.23
CA ASP A 250 -12.58 20.52 3.83
C ASP A 250 -13.73 20.15 2.87
N ALA A 251 -14.56 19.17 3.22
CA ALA A 251 -15.85 18.95 2.56
C ALA A 251 -16.78 20.18 2.70
N GLU A 252 -16.97 20.70 3.91
CA GLU A 252 -17.77 21.92 4.18
C GLU A 252 -17.28 23.12 3.35
N LYS A 253 -15.96 23.32 3.30
CA LYS A 253 -15.28 24.38 2.55
C LYS A 253 -15.47 24.26 1.04
N ASP A 254 -15.30 23.07 0.45
CA ASP A 254 -15.50 22.92 -1.00
C ASP A 254 -16.99 22.88 -1.40
N TRP A 255 -17.91 22.42 -0.54
CA TRP A 255 -19.34 22.63 -0.76
C TRP A 255 -19.71 24.11 -0.78
N GLY A 256 -19.14 24.92 0.12
CA GLY A 256 -19.29 26.38 0.09
C GLY A 256 -18.79 26.99 -1.22
N ARG A 257 -17.55 26.68 -1.62
CA ARG A 257 -16.94 27.19 -2.87
C ARG A 257 -17.63 26.68 -4.13
N TYR A 258 -18.26 25.52 -4.07
CA TYR A 258 -19.12 25.00 -5.13
C TYR A 258 -20.43 25.82 -5.23
N LEU A 259 -21.10 26.08 -4.10
CA LEU A 259 -22.33 26.87 -4.05
C LEU A 259 -22.12 28.36 -4.42
N GLU A 260 -20.93 28.92 -4.18
CA GLU A 260 -20.51 30.24 -4.68
C GLU A 260 -20.50 30.33 -6.21
N LYS A 261 -20.24 29.21 -6.90
CA LYS A 261 -20.16 29.10 -8.37
C LYS A 261 -21.47 28.65 -9.01
N ASP A 262 -22.21 27.80 -8.31
CA ASP A 262 -23.42 27.15 -8.81
C ASP A 262 -24.51 27.20 -7.73
N PRO A 263 -25.13 28.37 -7.49
CA PRO A 263 -26.09 28.55 -6.41
C PRO A 263 -27.51 28.04 -6.72
N ASN A 264 -27.85 27.82 -8.00
CA ASN A 264 -29.25 27.71 -8.44
C ASN A 264 -29.57 26.45 -9.27
N SER A 265 -28.60 25.58 -9.58
CA SER A 265 -28.89 24.32 -10.28
C SER A 265 -29.47 23.26 -9.33
N PRO A 266 -30.10 22.19 -9.86
CA PRO A 266 -30.48 21.03 -9.05
C PRO A 266 -29.28 20.33 -8.37
N TRP A 267 -28.07 20.42 -8.94
CA TRP A 267 -26.83 20.00 -8.25
C TRP A 267 -26.55 20.85 -6.99
N ALA A 268 -26.94 22.13 -6.98
CA ALA A 268 -26.83 23.01 -5.81
C ALA A 268 -27.73 22.53 -4.65
N GLU A 269 -28.94 22.05 -4.94
CA GLU A 269 -29.81 21.46 -3.92
C GLU A 269 -29.23 20.18 -3.33
N GLU A 270 -28.47 19.40 -4.10
CA GLU A 270 -27.74 18.25 -3.56
C GLU A 270 -26.57 18.67 -2.67
N ALA A 271 -25.78 19.67 -3.09
CA ALA A 271 -24.72 20.25 -2.27
C ALA A 271 -25.26 20.86 -0.95
N ARG A 272 -26.44 21.49 -0.96
CA ARG A 272 -27.11 21.97 0.26
C ARG A 272 -27.47 20.83 1.21
N ARG A 273 -28.10 19.75 0.71
CA ARG A 273 -28.41 18.57 1.54
C ARG A 273 -27.14 17.95 2.15
N ARG A 274 -26.06 17.85 1.36
CA ARG A 274 -24.75 17.38 1.86
C ARG A 274 -24.15 18.32 2.92
N LEU A 275 -24.39 19.62 2.83
CA LEU A 275 -23.97 20.59 3.84
C LEU A 275 -24.80 20.49 5.13
N GLU A 276 -26.12 20.29 5.03
CA GLU A 276 -27.01 20.04 6.17
C GLU A 276 -26.66 18.74 6.92
N GLU A 277 -26.30 17.67 6.18
CA GLU A 277 -25.75 16.42 6.75
C GLU A 277 -24.47 16.70 7.55
N LEU A 278 -23.51 17.45 7.00
CA LEU A 278 -22.28 17.84 7.69
C LEU A 278 -22.55 18.69 8.94
N ASP A 279 -23.52 19.60 8.87
CA ASP A 279 -23.86 20.49 9.97
C ASP A 279 -24.50 19.72 11.15
N SER A 280 -25.24 18.65 10.86
CA SER A 280 -25.75 17.69 11.84
C SER A 280 -24.62 16.87 12.50
N ILE A 281 -23.70 16.34 11.69
CA ILE A 281 -22.48 15.64 12.14
C ILE A 281 -21.65 16.53 13.07
N LYS A 282 -21.38 17.76 12.65
CA LYS A 282 -20.63 18.80 13.38
C LYS A 282 -21.25 19.14 14.74
N LYS A 283 -22.58 19.30 14.80
CA LYS A 283 -23.31 19.48 16.06
C LYS A 283 -23.12 18.28 16.99
N ASN A 284 -23.25 17.05 16.49
CA ASN A 284 -23.03 15.84 17.29
C ASN A 284 -21.58 15.71 17.81
N HIS A 285 -20.58 16.10 17.00
CA HIS A 285 -19.16 16.06 17.37
C HIS A 285 -18.83 17.02 18.53
N SER A 286 -19.49 18.18 18.55
CA SER A 286 -19.29 19.26 19.52
C SER A 286 -19.87 19.01 20.92
N LYS A 287 -20.64 17.93 21.13
CA LYS A 287 -21.35 17.66 22.39
C LYS A 287 -20.43 17.68 23.62
N SER A 288 -20.86 18.41 24.65
CA SER A 288 -20.21 18.39 25.97
C SER A 288 -20.46 17.06 26.69
N ARG A 289 -19.60 16.73 27.67
CA ARG A 289 -19.77 15.52 28.50
C ARG A 289 -21.10 15.57 29.29
N GLU A 290 -21.52 16.76 29.70
CA GLU A 290 -22.79 17.01 30.39
C GLU A 290 -23.99 16.76 29.46
N GLN A 291 -23.92 17.17 28.19
CA GLN A 291 -24.96 16.87 27.19
C GLN A 291 -25.07 15.36 26.94
N ILE A 292 -23.93 14.67 26.79
CA ILE A 292 -23.85 13.21 26.67
C ILE A 292 -24.48 12.52 27.89
N LEU A 293 -24.25 13.04 29.10
CA LEU A 293 -24.88 12.54 30.33
C LEU A 293 -26.40 12.76 30.34
N GLN A 294 -26.90 13.91 29.88
CA GLN A 294 -28.35 14.15 29.80
C GLN A 294 -29.03 13.26 28.75
N GLU A 295 -28.40 12.99 27.60
CA GLU A 295 -28.92 12.05 26.61
C GLU A 295 -29.01 10.61 27.16
N PHE A 296 -28.02 10.19 27.96
CA PHE A 296 -28.09 8.92 28.68
C PHE A 296 -29.20 8.92 29.74
N LEU A 297 -29.27 9.94 30.60
CA LEU A 297 -30.30 10.01 31.65
C LEU A 297 -31.72 10.07 31.09
N ALA A 298 -31.94 10.76 29.96
CA ALA A 298 -33.24 10.84 29.29
C ALA A 298 -33.68 9.47 28.71
N SER A 299 -32.78 8.75 28.03
CA SER A 299 -33.09 7.40 27.52
C SER A 299 -33.32 6.40 28.65
N PHE A 300 -32.54 6.46 29.72
CA PHE A 300 -32.76 5.67 30.93
C PHE A 300 -34.13 5.94 31.58
N GLN A 301 -34.52 7.22 31.69
CA GLN A 301 -35.84 7.61 32.23
C GLN A 301 -37.00 7.21 31.32
N ALA A 302 -36.78 7.13 30.00
CA ALA A 302 -37.76 6.64 29.04
C ALA A 302 -37.85 5.09 28.99
N GLY A 303 -36.88 4.36 29.56
CA GLY A 303 -36.77 2.91 29.44
C GLY A 303 -36.25 2.43 28.08
N ASP A 304 -35.53 3.29 27.34
CA ASP A 304 -34.93 2.95 26.05
C ASP A 304 -33.51 2.38 26.25
N ASP A 305 -33.47 1.09 26.58
CA ASP A 305 -32.24 0.29 26.70
C ASP A 305 -31.34 0.36 25.44
N ALA A 306 -31.91 0.62 24.25
CA ALA A 306 -31.14 0.68 23.00
C ALA A 306 -30.44 2.04 22.83
N ALA A 307 -31.14 3.15 23.07
CA ALA A 307 -30.54 4.48 23.10
C ALA A 307 -29.56 4.64 24.26
N SER A 308 -29.91 4.13 25.46
CA SER A 308 -28.99 4.12 26.61
C SER A 308 -27.72 3.31 26.31
N TRP A 309 -27.85 2.13 25.68
CA TRP A 309 -26.68 1.35 25.25
C TRP A 309 -25.82 2.08 24.22
N LYS A 310 -26.42 2.64 23.17
CA LYS A 310 -25.69 3.40 22.13
C LYS A 310 -24.90 4.58 22.73
N THR A 311 -25.50 5.30 23.66
CA THR A 311 -24.85 6.43 24.33
C THR A 311 -23.71 5.97 25.25
N LEU A 312 -23.82 4.80 25.91
CA LEU A 312 -22.75 4.18 26.70
C LEU A 312 -21.58 3.68 25.85
N SER A 313 -21.85 2.88 24.81
CA SER A 313 -20.80 2.23 24.01
C SER A 313 -19.96 3.24 23.22
N GLN A 314 -20.56 4.35 22.80
CA GLN A 314 -19.87 5.42 22.06
C GLN A 314 -19.05 6.39 22.94
N ASN A 315 -19.22 6.41 24.26
CA ASN A 315 -18.62 7.44 25.15
C ASN A 315 -17.67 6.88 26.22
N ARG A 316 -16.65 6.14 25.77
CA ARG A 316 -15.67 5.45 26.63
C ARG A 316 -14.42 6.26 26.99
N GLU A 317 -14.27 7.51 26.54
CA GLU A 317 -13.11 8.36 26.89
C GLU A 317 -13.18 8.88 28.34
N SER A 318 -12.24 8.44 29.18
CA SER A 318 -12.18 8.81 30.61
C SER A 318 -11.39 10.09 30.91
N ILE A 319 -10.29 10.37 30.18
CA ILE A 319 -9.40 11.52 30.50
C ILE A 319 -10.04 12.91 30.28
N THR A 320 -11.05 12.99 29.43
CA THR A 320 -11.86 14.20 29.20
C THR A 320 -13.09 14.26 30.11
N GLY A 321 -13.35 13.20 30.88
CA GLY A 321 -14.55 13.05 31.71
C GLY A 321 -15.82 12.72 30.92
N ARG A 322 -15.72 12.23 29.67
CA ARG A 322 -16.89 11.80 28.88
C ARG A 322 -17.51 10.48 29.37
N LEU A 323 -16.69 9.58 29.95
CA LEU A 323 -17.12 8.29 30.51
C LEU A 323 -18.32 8.42 31.47
N ILE A 324 -19.50 8.02 31.00
CA ILE A 324 -20.80 8.20 31.67
C ILE A 324 -20.84 7.61 33.10
N PRO A 325 -20.38 6.37 33.36
CA PRO A 325 -20.27 5.83 34.72
C PRO A 325 -19.51 6.75 35.69
N TRP A 326 -18.42 7.39 35.24
CA TRP A 326 -17.63 8.31 36.06
C TRP A 326 -18.36 9.63 36.33
N GLN A 327 -19.12 10.13 35.35
CA GLN A 327 -19.95 11.33 35.52
C GLN A 327 -21.09 11.09 36.52
N LEU A 328 -21.73 9.92 36.48
CA LEU A 328 -22.78 9.51 37.43
C LEU A 328 -22.23 9.40 38.86
N LEU A 329 -21.04 8.82 39.04
CA LEU A 329 -20.39 8.72 40.34
C LEU A 329 -20.05 10.10 40.93
N GLY A 330 -19.50 11.02 40.11
CA GLY A 330 -19.26 12.40 40.54
C GLY A 330 -20.56 13.11 40.97
N ALA A 331 -21.59 13.06 40.11
CA ALA A 331 -22.89 13.69 40.38
C ALA A 331 -23.68 13.07 41.56
N TYR A 332 -23.27 11.90 42.04
CA TYR A 332 -23.75 11.29 43.29
C TYR A 332 -22.91 11.75 44.50
N LEU A 333 -21.58 11.70 44.39
CA LEU A 333 -20.66 12.08 45.46
C LEU A 333 -20.83 13.57 45.86
N ASP A 334 -21.05 14.46 44.89
CA ASP A 334 -21.30 15.88 45.13
C ASP A 334 -22.60 16.13 45.94
N LYS A 335 -23.62 15.27 45.79
CA LYS A 335 -24.88 15.34 46.56
C LYS A 335 -24.75 14.72 47.96
N THR A 336 -23.95 13.67 48.08
CA THR A 336 -23.86 12.83 49.29
C THR A 336 -22.77 13.25 50.27
N ALA A 337 -22.04 14.34 49.99
CA ALA A 337 -21.02 14.89 50.88
C ALA A 337 -21.54 15.09 52.33
N GLY A 338 -21.07 14.25 53.26
CA GLY A 338 -21.48 14.26 54.67
C GLY A 338 -22.77 13.50 54.99
N ARG A 339 -23.31 12.70 54.06
CA ARG A 339 -24.51 11.85 54.23
C ARG A 339 -24.17 10.37 53.98
N GLY A 340 -25.06 9.46 54.40
CA GLY A 340 -24.98 8.04 54.03
C GLY A 340 -25.39 7.81 52.58
N ALA A 341 -25.19 6.59 52.08
CA ALA A 341 -25.65 6.21 50.74
C ALA A 341 -27.17 6.34 50.58
N ASP A 342 -27.58 6.76 49.38
CA ASP A 342 -28.96 6.82 48.94
C ASP A 342 -29.10 5.94 47.69
N ALA A 343 -29.68 4.76 47.86
CA ALA A 343 -29.86 3.79 46.78
C ALA A 343 -30.97 4.19 45.79
N ASP A 344 -31.84 5.13 46.17
CA ASP A 344 -32.91 5.65 45.32
C ASP A 344 -32.48 6.89 44.51
N ASP A 345 -31.28 7.44 44.74
CA ASP A 345 -30.76 8.55 43.94
C ASP A 345 -30.68 8.17 42.45
N LEU A 346 -31.11 9.14 41.62
CA LEU A 346 -31.18 8.98 40.17
C LEU A 346 -29.86 8.51 39.55
N ASN A 347 -28.71 8.98 40.04
CA ASN A 347 -27.41 8.62 39.48
C ASN A 347 -27.05 7.16 39.79
N ILE A 348 -27.31 6.68 41.01
CA ILE A 348 -27.06 5.28 41.40
C ILE A 348 -27.97 4.33 40.65
N ARG A 349 -29.25 4.69 40.48
CA ARG A 349 -30.19 3.90 39.66
C ARG A 349 -29.77 3.86 38.18
N ALA A 350 -29.29 4.98 37.62
CA ALA A 350 -28.79 5.06 36.25
C ALA A 350 -27.46 4.29 36.07
N LEU A 351 -26.57 4.33 37.06
CA LEU A 351 -25.31 3.57 37.08
C LEU A 351 -25.57 2.06 37.18
N ALA A 352 -26.52 1.65 38.02
CA ALA A 352 -26.97 0.26 38.10
C ALA A 352 -27.61 -0.22 36.79
N HIS A 353 -28.36 0.64 36.09
CA HIS A 353 -28.87 0.35 34.75
C HIS A 353 -27.75 0.20 33.72
N ALA A 354 -26.77 1.11 33.66
CA ALA A 354 -25.59 0.98 32.80
C ALA A 354 -24.83 -0.33 33.05
N GLY A 355 -24.60 -0.66 34.33
CA GLY A 355 -23.95 -1.90 34.74
C GLY A 355 -24.76 -3.16 34.39
N ARG A 356 -26.09 -3.11 34.34
CA ARG A 356 -26.90 -4.22 33.80
C ARG A 356 -26.74 -4.36 32.29
N LEU A 357 -26.80 -3.26 31.53
CA LEU A 357 -26.67 -3.28 30.07
C LEU A 357 -25.32 -3.89 29.65
N GLU A 358 -24.22 -3.46 30.27
CA GLU A 358 -22.88 -4.02 30.05
C GLU A 358 -22.83 -5.52 30.38
N ALA A 359 -23.24 -5.91 31.59
CA ALA A 359 -23.18 -7.30 32.03
C ALA A 359 -24.07 -8.24 31.20
N GLN A 360 -25.21 -7.77 30.68
CA GLN A 360 -26.13 -8.55 29.86
C GLN A 360 -25.70 -8.64 28.39
N LYS A 361 -25.19 -7.56 27.79
CA LYS A 361 -24.82 -7.52 26.37
C LYS A 361 -23.42 -8.07 26.10
N THR A 362 -22.47 -7.78 26.98
CA THR A 362 -21.04 -8.05 26.73
C THR A 362 -20.43 -8.99 27.75
N GLY A 363 -21.04 -9.12 28.93
CA GLY A 363 -20.50 -9.85 30.07
C GLY A 363 -19.50 -9.05 30.92
N ASP A 364 -19.30 -7.76 30.63
CA ASP A 364 -18.46 -6.90 31.47
C ASP A 364 -19.14 -6.60 32.82
N ARG A 365 -18.40 -6.79 33.91
CA ARG A 365 -18.90 -6.61 35.27
C ARG A 365 -18.53 -5.29 35.93
N TYR A 366 -17.61 -4.51 35.37
CA TYR A 366 -16.97 -3.37 36.05
C TYR A 366 -17.99 -2.38 36.63
N VAL A 367 -18.86 -1.80 35.79
CA VAL A 367 -19.86 -0.82 36.23
C VAL A 367 -20.94 -1.47 37.11
N SER A 368 -21.25 -2.75 36.91
CA SER A 368 -22.20 -3.50 37.75
C SER A 368 -21.71 -3.69 39.19
N ASP A 369 -20.39 -3.86 39.37
CA ASP A 369 -19.78 -4.03 40.68
C ASP A 369 -19.59 -2.69 41.39
N LEU A 370 -19.24 -1.62 40.66
CA LEU A 370 -19.22 -0.25 41.16
C LEU A 370 -20.61 0.19 41.68
N ALA A 371 -21.65 0.00 40.87
CA ALA A 371 -23.02 0.36 41.25
C ALA A 371 -23.46 -0.31 42.56
N ARG A 372 -23.12 -1.60 42.71
CA ARG A 372 -23.43 -2.38 43.92
C ARG A 372 -22.69 -1.83 45.14
N PHE A 373 -21.39 -1.57 45.02
CA PHE A 373 -20.58 -1.00 46.10
C PHE A 373 -21.11 0.37 46.54
N TYR A 374 -21.24 1.32 45.61
CA TYR A 374 -21.69 2.69 45.89
C TYR A 374 -23.10 2.80 46.48
N SER A 375 -24.02 1.89 46.11
CA SER A 375 -25.36 1.82 46.70
C SER A 375 -25.40 1.44 48.19
N SER A 376 -24.29 0.93 48.73
CA SER A 376 -24.16 0.42 50.10
C SER A 376 -23.09 1.12 50.96
N ALA A 377 -22.41 2.11 50.40
CA ALA A 377 -21.27 2.77 51.04
C ALA A 377 -21.67 3.60 52.27
N SER A 378 -20.94 3.45 53.38
CA SER A 378 -21.13 4.31 54.56
C SER A 378 -20.70 5.76 54.28
N ALA A 379 -21.20 6.72 55.06
CA ALA A 379 -20.85 8.14 54.93
C ALA A 379 -19.32 8.38 55.01
N GLY A 380 -18.60 7.58 55.82
CA GLY A 380 -17.14 7.63 55.91
C GLY A 380 -16.44 7.15 54.64
N GLN A 381 -16.97 6.10 53.98
CA GLN A 381 -16.48 5.65 52.67
C GLN A 381 -16.78 6.69 51.59
N LEU A 382 -18.00 7.23 51.53
CA LEU A 382 -18.37 8.26 50.55
C LEU A 382 -17.48 9.51 50.64
N ALA A 383 -17.09 9.92 51.85
CA ALA A 383 -16.12 11.01 52.04
C ALA A 383 -14.71 10.68 51.49
N LEU A 384 -14.23 9.44 51.67
CA LEU A 384 -12.96 8.98 51.08
C LEU A 384 -13.04 8.91 49.54
N LEU A 385 -14.16 8.39 49.00
CA LEU A 385 -14.41 8.22 47.57
C LEU A 385 -14.51 9.58 46.86
N SER A 386 -15.23 10.55 47.44
CA SER A 386 -15.27 11.94 46.95
C SER A 386 -13.86 12.53 46.81
N ARG A 387 -13.02 12.40 47.85
CA ARG A 387 -11.64 12.88 47.82
C ARG A 387 -10.74 12.09 46.86
N ALA A 388 -11.02 10.80 46.65
CA ALA A 388 -10.32 9.98 45.65
C ALA A 388 -10.66 10.43 44.21
N HIS A 389 -11.94 10.67 43.91
CA HIS A 389 -12.41 11.21 42.63
C HIS A 389 -11.84 12.61 42.35
N GLU A 390 -11.73 13.47 43.36
CA GLU A 390 -11.04 14.76 43.24
C GLU A 390 -9.57 14.61 42.82
N LEU A 391 -8.84 13.66 43.43
CA LEU A 391 -7.46 13.36 43.07
C LEU A 391 -7.33 12.72 41.68
N MET A 392 -8.26 11.85 41.26
CA MET A 392 -8.32 11.34 39.88
C MET A 392 -8.51 12.48 38.88
N ASN A 393 -9.45 13.40 39.15
CA ASN A 393 -9.72 14.56 38.28
C ASN A 393 -8.51 15.52 38.21
N GLN A 394 -7.78 15.72 39.31
CA GLN A 394 -6.50 16.44 39.31
C GLN A 394 -5.43 15.71 38.48
N GLY A 395 -5.36 14.38 38.57
CA GLY A 395 -4.50 13.55 37.74
C GLY A 395 -4.81 13.69 36.24
N HIS A 396 -6.09 13.60 35.86
CA HIS A 396 -6.54 13.80 34.48
C HIS A 396 -6.22 15.22 33.97
N GLY A 397 -6.37 16.25 34.82
CA GLY A 397 -5.96 17.62 34.50
C GLY A 397 -4.47 17.73 34.19
N LEU A 398 -3.62 17.15 35.04
CA LEU A 398 -2.16 17.14 34.87
C LEU A 398 -1.72 16.32 33.64
N CYS A 399 -2.37 15.19 33.35
CA CYS A 399 -2.12 14.43 32.11
C CYS A 399 -2.43 15.22 30.84
N ARG A 400 -3.47 16.08 30.85
CA ARG A 400 -3.83 16.98 29.73
C ARG A 400 -2.89 18.20 29.60
N GLN A 401 -1.92 18.33 30.50
CA GLN A 401 -0.83 19.32 30.48
C GLN A 401 0.55 18.63 30.33
N ALA A 402 0.57 17.35 29.94
CA ALA A 402 1.75 16.48 29.87
C ALA A 402 2.57 16.34 31.18
N GLN A 403 2.01 16.68 32.34
CA GLN A 403 2.69 16.63 33.64
C GLN A 403 2.60 15.25 34.30
N TYR A 404 3.02 14.19 33.59
CA TYR A 404 2.79 12.79 33.98
C TYR A 404 3.38 12.40 35.35
N GLU A 405 4.55 12.93 35.72
CA GLU A 405 5.18 12.67 37.01
C GLU A 405 4.39 13.29 38.19
N SER A 406 3.71 14.42 37.97
CA SER A 406 2.78 15.02 38.94
C SER A 406 1.43 14.30 38.96
N ALA A 407 0.92 13.89 37.79
CA ALA A 407 -0.31 13.13 37.66
C ALA A 407 -0.22 11.77 38.39
N ALA A 408 0.89 11.04 38.22
CA ALA A 408 1.17 9.79 38.92
C ALA A 408 1.03 9.92 40.44
N LYS A 409 1.54 11.02 41.03
CA LYS A 409 1.41 11.29 42.47
C LYS A 409 -0.04 11.50 42.91
N ARG A 410 -0.89 12.12 42.08
CA ARG A 410 -2.33 12.28 42.35
C ARG A 410 -3.06 10.94 42.25
N TYR A 411 -2.78 10.15 41.21
CA TYR A 411 -3.36 8.81 41.06
C TYR A 411 -2.94 7.85 42.20
N SER A 412 -1.69 7.92 42.69
CA SER A 412 -1.28 7.17 43.90
C SER A 412 -2.08 7.55 45.13
N GLY A 413 -2.30 8.85 45.35
CA GLY A 413 -3.15 9.33 46.45
C GLY A 413 -4.61 8.87 46.30
N ALA A 414 -5.15 8.87 45.08
CA ALA A 414 -6.49 8.33 44.80
C ALA A 414 -6.55 6.81 45.08
N ARG A 415 -5.58 6.04 44.56
CA ARG A 415 -5.44 4.59 44.77
C ARG A 415 -5.41 4.23 46.26
N GLU A 416 -4.70 5.00 47.07
CA GLU A 416 -4.71 4.83 48.53
C GLU A 416 -6.07 5.10 49.19
N LEU A 417 -6.84 6.09 48.71
CA LEU A 417 -8.14 6.41 49.28
C LEU A 417 -9.22 5.41 48.85
N PHE A 418 -9.19 4.93 47.61
CA PHE A 418 -10.04 3.83 47.14
C PHE A 418 -9.79 2.54 47.96
N ASP A 419 -8.53 2.16 48.15
CA ASP A 419 -8.14 1.00 48.95
C ASP A 419 -8.56 1.12 50.43
N LYS A 420 -8.48 2.33 51.01
CA LYS A 420 -8.99 2.65 52.37
C LYS A 420 -10.52 2.66 52.46
N ALA A 421 -11.23 3.00 51.38
CA ALA A 421 -12.68 2.91 51.30
C ALA A 421 -13.18 1.47 51.06
N GLY A 422 -12.32 0.60 50.55
CA GLY A 422 -12.64 -0.78 50.15
C GLY A 422 -12.96 -0.95 48.65
N ASP A 423 -12.87 0.13 47.86
CA ASP A 423 -13.12 0.08 46.42
C ASP A 423 -11.89 -0.47 45.67
N ARG A 424 -11.85 -1.79 45.48
CA ARG A 424 -10.81 -2.45 44.69
C ARG A 424 -10.90 -2.15 43.19
N PRO A 425 -12.08 -2.14 42.53
CA PRO A 425 -12.20 -1.75 41.13
C PRO A 425 -11.59 -0.39 40.81
N GLU A 426 -11.90 0.67 41.56
CA GLU A 426 -11.35 2.01 41.31
C GLU A 426 -9.89 2.13 41.77
N ALA A 427 -9.46 1.41 42.81
CA ALA A 427 -8.05 1.30 43.15
C ALA A 427 -7.22 0.67 42.01
N TRP A 428 -7.75 -0.32 41.29
CA TRP A 428 -7.12 -0.92 40.11
C TRP A 428 -7.17 0.01 38.88
N PHE A 429 -8.24 0.79 38.70
CA PHE A 429 -8.31 1.81 37.66
C PHE A 429 -7.31 2.96 37.90
N ALA A 430 -7.09 3.36 39.15
CA ALA A 430 -6.04 4.29 39.53
C ALA A 430 -4.63 3.70 39.30
N ASP A 431 -4.43 2.41 39.59
CA ASP A 431 -3.20 1.66 39.24
C ASP A 431 -2.94 1.67 37.72
N TYR A 432 -3.98 1.52 36.88
CA TYR A 432 -3.85 1.69 35.43
C TYR A 432 -3.38 3.11 35.08
N TRP A 433 -3.95 4.16 35.68
CA TRP A 433 -3.54 5.53 35.40
C TRP A 433 -2.11 5.87 35.88
N ILE A 434 -1.66 5.28 36.99
CA ILE A 434 -0.24 5.30 37.39
C ILE A 434 0.62 4.63 36.31
N SER A 435 0.22 3.46 35.81
CA SER A 435 0.95 2.76 34.74
C SER A 435 0.98 3.56 33.44
N TYR A 436 -0.11 4.27 33.08
CA TYR A 436 -0.16 5.17 31.93
C TYR A 436 0.82 6.35 32.07
N CYS A 437 0.95 6.93 33.26
CA CYS A 437 1.98 7.95 33.49
C CYS A 437 3.40 7.39 33.33
N HIS A 438 3.65 6.14 33.73
CA HIS A 438 4.91 5.45 33.46
C HIS A 438 5.10 5.07 31.97
N LEU A 439 4.02 4.81 31.21
CA LEU A 439 4.07 4.68 29.74
C LEU A 439 4.45 6.00 29.05
N GLN A 440 4.14 7.16 29.64
CA GLN A 440 4.54 8.45 29.08
C GLN A 440 5.94 8.89 29.53
N ALA A 441 6.35 8.55 30.75
CA ALA A 441 7.73 8.62 31.21
C ALA A 441 8.64 7.59 30.47
N PRO A 442 9.98 7.60 30.69
CA PRO A 442 10.89 6.58 30.18
C PRO A 442 10.76 5.21 30.87
N ASP A 443 10.09 5.12 32.01
CA ASP A 443 10.03 3.94 32.88
C ASP A 443 9.05 2.85 32.38
N LYS A 444 9.34 2.31 31.18
CA LYS A 444 8.51 1.29 30.52
C LYS A 444 8.49 -0.03 31.27
N VAL A 445 9.58 -0.39 31.97
CA VAL A 445 9.71 -1.65 32.71
C VAL A 445 8.74 -1.67 33.89
N LYS A 446 8.62 -0.57 34.64
CA LYS A 446 7.62 -0.46 35.70
C LYS A 446 6.19 -0.41 35.14
N ALA A 447 5.96 0.36 34.06
CA ALA A 447 4.65 0.40 33.40
C ALA A 447 4.18 -1.01 32.99
N ARG A 448 5.05 -1.76 32.29
CA ARG A 448 4.81 -3.13 31.82
C ARG A 448 4.51 -4.08 32.98
N SER A 449 5.32 -4.10 34.05
CA SER A 449 5.06 -4.99 35.20
C SER A 449 3.79 -4.65 35.99
N MET A 450 3.33 -3.39 35.96
CA MET A 450 2.00 -3.03 36.46
C MET A 450 0.89 -3.51 35.52
N LEU A 451 1.02 -3.32 34.21
CA LEU A 451 0.05 -3.77 33.20
C LEU A 451 -0.07 -5.29 33.14
N GLU A 452 1.03 -6.05 33.23
CA GLU A 452 1.05 -7.52 33.33
C GLU A 452 0.36 -8.05 34.60
N ARG A 453 0.27 -7.25 35.67
CA ARG A 453 -0.57 -7.54 36.84
C ARG A 453 -2.04 -7.25 36.54
N LEU A 454 -2.34 -6.04 36.04
CA LEU A 454 -3.69 -5.56 35.80
C LEU A 454 -4.44 -6.40 34.75
N THR A 455 -3.79 -6.79 33.66
CA THR A 455 -4.34 -7.69 32.63
C THR A 455 -4.91 -8.97 33.26
N ARG A 456 -4.13 -9.65 34.12
CA ARG A 456 -4.56 -10.88 34.81
C ARG A 456 -5.71 -10.62 35.80
N VAL A 457 -5.70 -9.48 36.49
CA VAL A 457 -6.79 -9.10 37.40
C VAL A 457 -8.08 -8.85 36.63
N PHE A 458 -8.06 -7.99 35.61
CA PHE A 458 -9.25 -7.63 34.83
C PHE A 458 -9.82 -8.81 34.04
N GLU A 459 -8.97 -9.70 33.54
CA GLU A 459 -9.38 -10.98 32.97
C GLU A 459 -10.08 -11.88 34.01
N SER A 460 -9.52 -12.01 35.23
CA SER A 460 -10.13 -12.83 36.30
C SER A 460 -11.47 -12.30 36.84
N GLN A 461 -11.76 -11.00 36.68
CA GLN A 461 -12.98 -10.36 37.17
C GLN A 461 -14.04 -10.13 36.08
N ASN A 462 -13.74 -10.46 34.81
CA ASN A 462 -14.53 -10.08 33.63
C ASN A 462 -14.72 -8.55 33.50
N TYR A 463 -13.66 -7.76 33.72
CA TYR A 463 -13.65 -6.31 33.48
C TYR A 463 -13.07 -6.05 32.07
N TYR A 464 -13.79 -6.48 31.04
CA TYR A 464 -13.32 -6.57 29.65
C TYR A 464 -12.91 -5.22 29.05
N TRP A 465 -13.59 -4.13 29.37
CA TRP A 465 -13.23 -2.78 28.95
C TRP A 465 -11.88 -2.36 29.53
N LEU A 466 -11.65 -2.60 30.83
CA LEU A 466 -10.36 -2.36 31.46
C LEU A 466 -9.27 -3.29 30.92
N LEU A 467 -9.62 -4.54 30.58
CA LEU A 467 -8.72 -5.49 29.92
C LEU A 467 -8.27 -4.95 28.54
N ALA A 468 -9.18 -4.56 27.65
CA ALA A 468 -8.84 -3.94 26.36
C ALA A 468 -8.00 -2.66 26.54
N VAL A 469 -8.34 -1.83 27.53
CA VAL A 469 -7.56 -0.63 27.87
C VAL A 469 -6.14 -0.98 28.34
N THR A 470 -5.92 -2.05 29.12
CA THR A 470 -4.58 -2.51 29.52
C THR A 470 -3.80 -3.21 28.42
N LEU A 471 -4.45 -3.98 27.54
CA LEU A 471 -3.81 -4.64 26.39
C LEU A 471 -3.24 -3.60 25.41
N ASN A 472 -4.00 -2.55 25.11
CA ASN A 472 -3.51 -1.36 24.42
C ASN A 472 -2.30 -0.70 25.14
N GLY A 473 -2.29 -0.71 26.47
CA GLY A 473 -1.16 -0.21 27.27
C GLY A 473 0.09 -1.09 27.13
N MET A 474 -0.07 -2.41 27.12
CA MET A 474 1.00 -3.38 26.89
C MET A 474 1.62 -3.21 25.50
N ALA A 475 0.80 -3.08 24.46
CA ALA A 475 1.24 -2.81 23.10
C ALA A 475 2.11 -1.54 23.03
N ASN A 476 1.67 -0.45 23.65
CA ASN A 476 2.44 0.81 23.71
C ASN A 476 3.79 0.67 24.46
N ALA A 477 3.85 -0.15 25.52
CA ALA A 477 5.10 -0.43 26.22
C ALA A 477 6.12 -1.20 25.35
N LEU A 478 5.63 -2.08 24.48
CA LEU A 478 6.40 -3.00 23.65
C LEU A 478 6.90 -2.36 22.35
N ALA A 479 6.11 -1.48 21.74
CA ALA A 479 6.47 -0.73 20.53
C ALA A 479 7.76 0.09 20.70
N VAL A 480 7.98 0.63 21.91
CA VAL A 480 9.20 1.38 22.26
C VAL A 480 10.49 0.54 22.16
N THR A 481 10.37 -0.79 22.24
CA THR A 481 11.48 -1.75 22.13
C THR A 481 11.54 -2.49 20.79
N SER A 482 10.66 -2.13 19.84
CA SER A 482 10.48 -2.82 18.55
C SER A 482 10.04 -4.28 18.69
N GLU A 483 9.25 -4.60 19.73
CA GLU A 483 8.71 -5.95 19.99
C GLU A 483 7.50 -6.27 19.07
N HIS A 484 7.67 -6.04 17.76
CA HIS A 484 6.62 -5.87 16.76
C HIS A 484 5.51 -6.94 16.78
N THR A 485 5.87 -8.22 16.72
CA THR A 485 4.93 -9.36 16.81
C THR A 485 3.98 -9.24 18.00
N LYS A 486 4.52 -8.84 19.16
CA LYS A 486 3.75 -8.72 20.41
C LYS A 486 2.85 -7.49 20.40
N VAL A 487 3.27 -6.40 19.76
CA VAL A 487 2.44 -5.19 19.59
C VAL A 487 1.20 -5.51 18.74
N ILE A 488 1.37 -6.31 17.69
CA ILE A 488 0.27 -6.80 16.86
C ILE A 488 -0.65 -7.72 17.68
N GLU A 489 -0.12 -8.72 18.38
CA GLU A 489 -0.89 -9.64 19.24
C GLU A 489 -1.75 -8.89 20.27
N PHE A 490 -1.13 -7.99 21.05
CA PHE A 490 -1.83 -7.24 22.11
C PHE A 490 -2.91 -6.31 21.54
N ASN A 491 -2.69 -5.68 20.38
CA ASN A 491 -3.70 -4.81 19.76
C ASN A 491 -4.82 -5.62 19.06
N LYS A 492 -4.53 -6.77 18.43
CA LYS A 492 -5.59 -7.63 17.85
C LYS A 492 -6.51 -8.18 18.95
N ARG A 493 -5.96 -8.73 20.02
CA ARG A 493 -6.75 -9.17 21.20
C ARG A 493 -7.53 -8.01 21.84
N SER A 494 -6.96 -6.79 21.86
CA SER A 494 -7.67 -5.62 22.34
C SER A 494 -8.84 -5.21 21.43
N LEU A 495 -8.64 -5.29 20.11
CA LEU A 495 -9.66 -4.98 19.11
C LEU A 495 -10.85 -5.95 19.21
N GLU A 496 -10.60 -7.26 19.27
CA GLU A 496 -11.63 -8.31 19.46
C GLU A 496 -12.52 -8.03 20.69
N ILE A 497 -11.90 -7.61 21.81
CA ILE A 497 -12.62 -7.28 23.03
C ILE A 497 -13.41 -5.98 22.86
N SER A 498 -12.84 -4.94 22.24
CA SER A 498 -13.57 -3.69 21.96
C SER A 498 -14.72 -3.87 20.96
N GLU A 499 -14.58 -4.76 19.97
CA GLU A 499 -15.64 -5.17 19.04
C GLU A 499 -16.79 -5.85 19.81
N ARG A 500 -16.49 -6.83 20.68
CA ARG A 500 -17.47 -7.44 21.60
C ARG A 500 -18.13 -6.45 22.57
N LEU A 501 -17.47 -5.35 22.90
CA LEU A 501 -18.00 -4.29 23.78
C LEU A 501 -18.82 -3.24 23.05
N GLU A 502 -18.85 -3.26 21.71
CA GLU A 502 -19.28 -2.14 20.86
C GLU A 502 -18.54 -0.81 21.16
N ASP A 503 -17.36 -0.88 21.81
CA ASP A 503 -16.56 0.28 22.24
C ASP A 503 -15.88 0.96 21.05
N CYS A 504 -16.55 1.96 20.47
CA CYS A 504 -16.03 2.63 19.27
C CYS A 504 -14.72 3.39 19.51
N TYR A 505 -14.46 3.84 20.75
CA TYR A 505 -13.20 4.51 21.12
C TYR A 505 -12.07 3.47 21.19
N GLY A 506 -12.30 2.34 21.86
CA GLY A 506 -11.36 1.24 21.98
C GLY A 506 -11.05 0.56 20.64
N MET A 507 -12.06 0.36 19.78
CA MET A 507 -11.89 -0.10 18.41
C MET A 507 -10.98 0.84 17.62
N GLN A 508 -11.33 2.13 17.52
CA GLN A 508 -10.52 3.11 16.76
C GLN A 508 -9.10 3.23 17.32
N LYS A 509 -8.91 3.15 18.65
CA LYS A 509 -7.59 3.16 19.30
C LYS A 509 -6.74 1.91 18.96
N SER A 510 -7.36 0.74 18.85
CA SER A 510 -6.66 -0.50 18.52
C SER A 510 -6.36 -0.59 17.01
N LEU A 511 -7.32 -0.17 16.16
CA LEU A 511 -7.15 -0.05 14.71
C LEU A 511 -6.04 0.94 14.32
N THR A 512 -5.99 2.13 14.95
CA THR A 512 -4.92 3.12 14.71
C THR A 512 -3.54 2.60 15.12
N GLN A 513 -3.42 1.90 16.24
CA GLN A 513 -2.14 1.31 16.65
C GLN A 513 -1.71 0.17 15.72
N LEU A 514 -2.62 -0.69 15.26
CA LEU A 514 -2.31 -1.71 14.23
C LEU A 514 -1.85 -1.05 12.93
N ALA A 515 -2.57 -0.03 12.45
CA ALA A 515 -2.18 0.70 11.25
C ALA A 515 -0.78 1.33 11.38
N ASN A 516 -0.48 1.99 12.50
CA ASN A 516 0.86 2.55 12.75
C ASN A 516 1.95 1.47 12.87
N GLU A 517 1.65 0.30 13.44
CA GLU A 517 2.60 -0.80 13.62
C GLU A 517 2.95 -1.47 12.28
N TYR A 518 1.93 -1.83 11.48
CA TYR A 518 2.16 -2.34 10.12
C TYR A 518 2.88 -1.30 9.23
N LYS A 519 2.62 0.00 9.40
CA LYS A 519 3.38 1.09 8.75
C LYS A 519 4.85 1.11 9.19
N ALA A 520 5.14 0.93 10.48
CA ALA A 520 6.51 0.86 10.99
C ALA A 520 7.29 -0.38 10.47
N LEU A 521 6.55 -1.44 10.10
CA LEU A 521 7.06 -2.63 9.43
C LEU A 521 7.10 -2.54 7.90
N GLY A 522 6.74 -1.40 7.30
CA GLY A 522 6.67 -1.25 5.84
C GLY A 522 5.46 -1.93 5.18
N ASN A 523 4.63 -2.64 5.95
CA ASN A 523 3.44 -3.34 5.48
C ASN A 523 2.26 -2.35 5.30
N TYR A 524 2.44 -1.38 4.40
CA TYR A 524 1.47 -0.32 4.13
C TYR A 524 0.11 -0.86 3.72
N ARG A 525 0.06 -2.03 3.07
CA ARG A 525 -1.19 -2.66 2.63
C ARG A 525 -2.07 -3.08 3.82
N GLN A 526 -1.52 -3.79 4.81
CA GLN A 526 -2.26 -4.03 6.06
C GLN A 526 -2.54 -2.73 6.81
N SER A 527 -1.60 -1.78 6.80
CA SER A 527 -1.80 -0.46 7.42
C SER A 527 -3.04 0.26 6.88
N LEU A 528 -3.22 0.30 5.57
CA LEU A 528 -4.40 0.88 4.91
C LEU A 528 -5.70 0.16 5.27
N ILE A 529 -5.70 -1.18 5.37
CA ILE A 529 -6.89 -1.96 5.78
C ILE A 529 -7.34 -1.55 7.19
N TYR A 530 -6.41 -1.56 8.17
CA TYR A 530 -6.73 -1.16 9.55
C TYR A 530 -7.09 0.34 9.66
N LEU A 531 -6.46 1.20 8.85
CA LEU A 531 -6.76 2.64 8.80
C LEU A 531 -8.15 2.91 8.21
N ARG A 532 -8.52 2.28 7.09
CA ARG A 532 -9.83 2.46 6.43
C ARG A 532 -10.97 2.00 7.33
N ARG A 533 -10.82 0.85 7.99
CA ARG A 533 -11.74 0.39 9.05
C ARG A 533 -11.91 1.44 10.16
N CYS A 534 -10.82 2.10 10.57
CA CYS A 534 -10.88 3.16 11.58
C CYS A 534 -11.63 4.40 11.08
N LEU A 535 -11.38 4.82 9.84
CA LEU A 535 -12.03 5.99 9.23
C LEU A 535 -13.53 5.74 9.00
N ASP A 536 -13.94 4.56 8.53
CA ASP A 536 -15.37 4.24 8.37
C ASP A 536 -16.12 4.13 9.71
N LEU A 537 -15.46 3.65 10.76
CA LEU A 537 -16.02 3.71 12.11
C LEU A 537 -16.11 5.17 12.62
N ALA A 538 -15.13 6.02 12.31
CA ALA A 538 -15.16 7.45 12.64
C ALA A 538 -16.26 8.23 11.88
N ARG A 539 -16.70 7.76 10.72
CA ARG A 539 -17.85 8.33 9.96
C ARG A 539 -19.21 8.08 10.63
N THR A 540 -19.29 7.10 11.53
CA THR A 540 -20.56 6.69 12.17
C THR A 540 -20.55 6.87 13.69
N ALA A 541 -19.38 6.91 14.32
CA ALA A 541 -19.21 7.09 15.76
C ALA A 541 -17.98 7.98 16.06
N TRP A 542 -18.24 9.21 16.52
CA TRP A 542 -17.20 10.19 16.86
C TRP A 542 -16.58 9.89 18.24
N PRO A 543 -15.31 9.48 18.34
CA PRO A 543 -14.68 9.09 19.60
C PRO A 543 -14.24 10.29 20.46
N GLY A 544 -14.36 11.52 19.94
CA GLY A 544 -13.79 12.73 20.53
C GLY A 544 -12.44 13.14 19.95
N ALA A 545 -12.12 14.43 20.08
CA ALA A 545 -11.00 15.09 19.40
C ALA A 545 -9.65 14.38 19.62
N ARG A 546 -9.36 13.89 20.83
CA ARG A 546 -8.08 13.23 21.16
C ARG A 546 -7.85 11.90 20.46
N GLN A 547 -8.89 11.17 20.07
CA GLN A 547 -8.74 9.95 19.27
C GLN A 547 -8.82 10.27 17.77
N MET A 548 -9.69 11.19 17.34
CA MET A 548 -9.69 11.65 15.94
C MET A 548 -8.34 12.23 15.51
N TRP A 549 -7.67 12.95 16.41
CA TRP A 549 -6.30 13.39 16.21
C TRP A 549 -5.34 12.22 15.89
N ARG A 550 -5.46 11.09 16.62
CA ARG A 550 -4.65 9.88 16.35
C ARG A 550 -5.04 9.21 15.04
N ASN A 551 -6.33 9.22 14.69
CA ASN A 551 -6.82 8.67 13.43
C ASN A 551 -6.18 9.43 12.24
N TYR A 552 -6.17 10.76 12.30
CA TYR A 552 -5.61 11.61 11.24
C TYR A 552 -4.07 11.64 11.24
N ASP A 553 -3.41 11.73 12.40
CA ASP A 553 -1.94 11.63 12.53
C ASP A 553 -1.43 10.28 11.98
N THR A 554 -2.11 9.18 12.30
CA THR A 554 -1.81 7.86 11.71
C THR A 554 -2.06 7.89 10.20
N ALA A 555 -3.18 8.44 9.73
CA ALA A 555 -3.49 8.53 8.30
C ALA A 555 -2.38 9.28 7.54
N ALA A 556 -2.01 10.47 8.01
CA ALA A 556 -0.98 11.30 7.39
C ALA A 556 0.38 10.59 7.33
N GLN A 557 0.80 9.95 8.42
CA GLN A 557 2.04 9.18 8.43
C GLN A 557 2.02 8.00 7.43
N VAL A 558 0.88 7.31 7.29
CA VAL A 558 0.70 6.20 6.33
C VAL A 558 0.73 6.71 4.88
N PHE A 559 -0.06 7.73 4.56
CA PHE A 559 -0.09 8.32 3.22
C PHE A 559 1.22 9.02 2.84
N ASN A 560 1.96 9.59 3.81
CA ASN A 560 3.31 10.14 3.57
C ASN A 560 4.33 9.04 3.25
N GLY A 561 4.27 7.88 3.93
CA GLY A 561 5.11 6.73 3.62
C GLY A 561 4.84 6.17 2.22
N LEU A 562 3.57 6.12 1.82
CA LEU A 562 3.12 5.83 0.45
C LEU A 562 3.33 7.00 -0.55
N ARG A 563 3.92 8.12 -0.12
CA ARG A 563 4.23 9.31 -0.93
C ARG A 563 3.02 10.06 -1.51
N TRP A 564 1.80 9.78 -1.05
CA TRP A 564 0.56 10.50 -1.36
C TRP A 564 0.49 11.84 -0.59
N PHE A 565 1.44 12.73 -0.87
CA PHE A 565 1.73 13.89 -0.02
C PHE A 565 0.61 14.93 0.10
N ALA A 566 -0.34 15.00 -0.85
CA ALA A 566 -1.52 15.86 -0.69
C ALA A 566 -2.49 15.28 0.35
N THR A 567 -2.86 14.00 0.21
CA THR A 567 -3.68 13.29 1.20
C THR A 567 -3.04 13.34 2.60
N ALA A 568 -1.72 13.20 2.68
CA ALA A 568 -1.00 13.30 3.94
C ALA A 568 -1.07 14.71 4.56
N ALA A 569 -0.91 15.76 3.76
CA ALA A 569 -0.96 17.14 4.23
C ALA A 569 -2.36 17.54 4.72
N ASP A 570 -3.42 17.07 4.08
CA ASP A 570 -4.80 17.39 4.46
C ASP A 570 -5.16 16.76 5.82
N TYR A 571 -4.87 15.46 6.03
CA TYR A 571 -5.05 14.81 7.33
C TYR A 571 -4.23 15.48 8.44
N GLU A 572 -2.96 15.80 8.20
CA GLU A 572 -2.11 16.41 9.24
C GLU A 572 -2.49 17.86 9.55
N SER A 573 -3.10 18.56 8.60
CA SER A 573 -3.65 19.90 8.80
C SER A 573 -4.88 19.86 9.72
N GLU A 574 -5.78 18.88 9.55
CA GLU A 574 -6.91 18.68 10.46
C GLU A 574 -6.45 18.12 11.83
N ALA A 575 -5.40 17.31 11.88
CA ALA A 575 -4.76 16.92 13.15
C ALA A 575 -4.17 18.15 13.89
N LEU A 576 -3.44 19.03 13.19
CA LEU A 576 -2.96 20.29 13.76
C LEU A 576 -4.13 21.18 14.24
N ARG A 577 -5.22 21.24 13.47
CA ARG A 577 -6.43 21.98 13.86
C ARG A 577 -7.03 21.44 15.15
N LEU A 578 -7.28 20.13 15.24
CA LEU A 578 -7.76 19.48 16.47
C LEU A 578 -6.84 19.79 17.67
N ALA A 579 -5.53 19.76 17.46
CA ALA A 579 -4.55 20.06 18.50
C ALA A 579 -4.66 21.50 19.04
N LEU A 580 -4.85 22.48 18.15
CA LEU A 580 -4.92 23.92 18.48
C LEU A 580 -6.32 24.39 18.93
N GLU A 581 -7.38 24.00 18.21
CA GLU A 581 -8.75 24.50 18.43
C GLU A 581 -9.49 23.72 19.55
N ASP A 582 -9.29 22.40 19.64
CA ASP A 582 -10.11 21.50 20.49
C ASP A 582 -9.33 20.89 21.68
N ILE A 583 -8.09 20.42 21.48
CA ILE A 583 -7.36 19.61 22.48
C ILE A 583 -6.50 20.46 23.42
N LYS A 584 -5.79 21.47 22.88
CA LYS A 584 -4.99 22.47 23.61
C LYS A 584 -3.92 21.88 24.55
N ASP A 585 -3.32 20.77 24.12
CA ASP A 585 -2.30 20.01 24.84
C ASP A 585 -0.99 20.05 24.05
N PRO A 586 0.12 20.59 24.59
CA PRO A 586 1.40 20.68 23.88
C PRO A 586 1.89 19.35 23.30
N ALA A 587 1.54 18.22 23.93
CA ALA A 587 1.92 16.89 23.46
C ALA A 587 1.19 16.46 22.16
N TYR A 588 0.12 17.16 21.77
CA TYR A 588 -0.65 16.94 20.53
C TYR A 588 -0.36 18.03 19.48
N ILE A 589 0.16 19.19 19.91
CA ILE A 589 0.47 20.33 19.03
C ILE A 589 1.83 20.16 18.33
N TYR A 590 2.83 19.58 19.02
CA TYR A 590 4.19 19.51 18.44
C TYR A 590 4.32 18.51 17.27
N LEU A 591 3.62 17.36 17.33
CA LEU A 591 3.75 16.31 16.32
C LEU A 591 3.28 16.75 14.92
N PRO A 592 2.11 17.42 14.74
CA PRO A 592 1.69 17.86 13.41
C PRO A 592 2.59 18.93 12.80
N TYR A 593 3.25 19.76 13.61
CA TYR A 593 4.30 20.65 13.12
C TYR A 593 5.55 19.88 12.63
N LEU A 594 5.94 18.78 13.28
CA LEU A 594 7.02 17.92 12.81
C LEU A 594 6.64 17.14 11.54
N HIS A 595 5.44 16.56 11.50
CA HIS A 595 4.95 15.75 10.37
C HIS A 595 4.65 16.59 9.12
N LEU A 596 3.96 17.74 9.25
CA LEU A 596 3.86 18.71 8.15
C LEU A 596 5.24 19.23 7.71
N GLY A 597 6.20 19.30 8.65
CA GLY A 597 7.61 19.56 8.36
C GLY A 597 8.22 18.52 7.41
N ILE A 598 8.06 17.24 7.72
CA ILE A 598 8.49 16.10 6.88
C ILE A 598 7.79 16.14 5.52
N ILE A 599 6.46 16.25 5.49
CA ILE A 599 5.66 16.25 4.25
C ILE A 599 6.10 17.39 3.31
N ASN A 600 6.35 18.59 3.84
CA ASN A 600 6.91 19.69 3.04
C ASN A 600 8.34 19.42 2.58
N GLY A 601 9.19 18.83 3.42
CA GLY A 601 10.56 18.46 3.06
C GLY A 601 10.63 17.43 1.92
N GLU A 602 9.79 16.41 1.94
CA GLU A 602 9.73 15.41 0.87
C GLU A 602 9.17 15.98 -0.44
N ARG A 603 8.16 16.88 -0.35
CA ARG A 603 7.69 17.76 -1.44
C ARG A 603 8.71 18.82 -1.89
N LYS A 604 9.95 18.76 -1.38
CA LYS A 604 11.08 19.68 -1.65
C LYS A 604 10.88 21.14 -1.21
N ASN A 605 9.81 21.44 -0.49
CA ASN A 605 9.59 22.71 0.20
C ASN A 605 10.38 22.77 1.52
N LEU A 606 11.70 22.62 1.44
CA LEU A 606 12.58 22.38 2.58
C LEU A 606 12.65 23.56 3.58
N GLN A 607 12.50 24.81 3.11
CA GLN A 607 12.48 25.98 3.99
C GLN A 607 11.25 25.96 4.92
N GLU A 608 10.07 25.71 4.36
CA GLU A 608 8.84 25.57 5.14
C GLU A 608 8.88 24.31 6.02
N GLY A 609 9.44 23.21 5.50
CA GLY A 609 9.64 21.98 6.26
C GLY A 609 10.45 22.21 7.55
N ILE A 610 11.60 22.88 7.43
CA ILE A 610 12.45 23.24 8.57
C ILE A 610 11.76 24.25 9.48
N ARG A 611 11.02 25.24 8.94
CA ARG A 611 10.26 26.22 9.73
C ARG A 611 9.20 25.56 10.61
N LEU A 612 8.41 24.65 10.03
CA LEU A 612 7.37 23.89 10.74
C LEU A 612 8.00 22.98 11.79
N ALA A 613 9.04 22.22 11.44
CA ALA A 613 9.74 21.38 12.42
C ALA A 613 10.35 22.19 13.58
N GLY A 614 10.81 23.43 13.31
CA GLY A 614 11.25 24.38 14.33
C GLY A 614 10.13 24.84 15.27
N LEU A 615 8.90 25.03 14.79
CA LEU A 615 7.73 25.29 15.65
C LEU A 615 7.40 24.08 16.54
N GLY A 616 7.53 22.86 16.00
CA GLY A 616 7.38 21.62 16.77
C GLY A 616 8.39 21.54 17.90
N TYR A 617 9.68 21.67 17.59
CA TYR A 617 10.78 21.71 18.57
C TYR A 617 10.53 22.78 19.65
N LYS A 618 10.22 24.00 19.24
CA LYS A 618 9.97 25.13 20.14
C LYS A 618 8.77 24.89 21.07
N THR A 619 7.70 24.26 20.56
CA THR A 619 6.53 23.88 21.38
C THR A 619 6.90 22.94 22.52
N VAL A 620 7.80 21.98 22.28
CA VAL A 620 8.35 21.10 23.33
C VAL A 620 9.26 21.88 24.28
N GLU A 621 10.09 22.78 23.76
CA GLU A 621 11.07 23.55 24.53
C GLU A 621 10.44 24.59 25.48
N GLU A 622 9.35 25.24 25.11
CA GLU A 622 8.69 26.24 25.96
C GLU A 622 7.69 25.61 26.93
N TYR A 623 6.92 24.59 26.51
CA TYR A 623 5.73 24.14 27.25
C TYR A 623 5.85 22.76 27.90
N MET A 624 6.89 21.97 27.61
CA MET A 624 7.08 20.64 28.20
C MET A 624 8.24 20.59 29.21
N THR A 625 8.11 19.74 30.23
CA THR A 625 9.06 19.61 31.34
C THR A 625 9.48 18.15 31.60
N GLY A 626 10.47 17.99 32.48
CA GLY A 626 10.91 16.69 32.99
C GLY A 626 11.40 15.71 31.92
N SER A 627 11.27 14.43 32.21
CA SER A 627 11.73 13.34 31.34
C SER A 627 11.03 13.28 29.98
N THR A 628 9.78 13.77 29.90
CA THR A 628 8.99 13.78 28.65
C THR A 628 9.49 14.84 27.67
N ARG A 629 9.91 16.02 28.16
CA ARG A 629 10.56 17.05 27.34
C ARG A 629 11.78 16.50 26.62
N VAL A 630 12.68 15.81 27.33
CA VAL A 630 13.94 15.28 26.75
C VAL A 630 13.64 14.29 25.63
N ARG A 631 12.69 13.36 25.82
CA ARG A 631 12.24 12.40 24.80
C ARG A 631 11.66 13.10 23.56
N ASN A 632 10.80 14.09 23.76
CA ASN A 632 10.13 14.79 22.66
C ASN A 632 11.07 15.75 21.91
N LEU A 633 12.08 16.33 22.59
CA LEU A 633 13.17 17.07 21.95
C LEU A 633 14.08 16.13 21.15
N ALA A 634 14.37 14.91 21.63
CA ALA A 634 15.14 13.93 20.86
C ALA A 634 14.46 13.57 19.52
N TYR A 635 13.13 13.40 19.52
CA TYR A 635 12.36 13.19 18.30
C TYR A 635 12.30 14.45 17.41
N SER A 636 12.15 15.63 18.02
CA SER A 636 12.17 16.90 17.27
C SER A 636 13.55 17.15 16.60
N SER A 637 14.64 16.83 17.30
CA SER A 637 16.01 16.82 16.75
C SER A 637 16.15 15.79 15.62
N LEU A 638 15.64 14.57 15.77
CA LEU A 638 15.66 13.56 14.69
C LEU A 638 15.02 14.09 13.39
N VAL A 639 13.87 14.76 13.49
CA VAL A 639 13.16 15.35 12.35
C VAL A 639 13.91 16.55 11.76
N LEU A 640 14.44 17.45 12.60
CA LEU A 640 15.30 18.55 12.15
C LEU A 640 16.59 18.04 11.49
N GLY A 641 17.16 16.93 11.98
CA GLY A 641 18.29 16.24 11.38
C GLY A 641 17.98 15.74 9.97
N HIS A 642 16.83 15.07 9.79
CA HIS A 642 16.36 14.62 8.47
C HIS A 642 16.19 15.78 7.49
N LEU A 643 15.51 16.86 7.90
CA LEU A 643 15.24 18.01 7.04
C LEU A 643 16.52 18.80 6.69
N ASN A 644 17.44 18.99 7.64
CA ASN A 644 18.74 19.60 7.37
C ASN A 644 19.62 18.71 6.46
N ARG A 645 19.54 17.38 6.58
CA ARG A 645 20.24 16.44 5.70
C ARG A 645 19.71 16.50 4.28
N LEU A 646 18.38 16.56 4.10
CA LEU A 646 17.76 16.78 2.78
C LEU A 646 18.12 18.15 2.18
N ALA A 647 18.34 19.17 3.01
CA ALA A 647 18.85 20.48 2.61
C ALA A 647 20.38 20.54 2.44
N GLY A 648 21.10 19.40 2.47
CA GLY A 648 22.56 19.32 2.31
C GLY A 648 23.38 19.91 3.46
N SER A 649 22.73 20.35 4.53
CA SER A 649 23.34 20.97 5.72
C SER A 649 23.83 19.89 6.69
N PHE A 650 24.74 19.03 6.21
CA PHE A 650 25.15 17.79 6.89
C PHE A 650 25.78 18.00 8.28
N GLU A 651 26.44 19.13 8.54
CA GLU A 651 27.00 19.45 9.87
C GLU A 651 25.91 19.71 10.90
N THR A 652 24.95 20.59 10.56
CA THR A 652 23.76 20.88 11.36
C THR A 652 22.93 19.61 11.57
N ALA A 653 22.72 18.84 10.50
CA ALA A 653 22.00 17.58 10.55
C ALA A 653 22.66 16.57 11.50
N ARG A 654 23.99 16.39 11.39
CA ARG A 654 24.75 15.51 12.28
C ARG A 654 24.64 15.96 13.74
N ALA A 655 24.75 17.24 14.04
CA ALA A 655 24.61 17.75 15.40
C ALA A 655 23.22 17.43 16.01
N TYR A 656 22.15 17.51 15.21
CA TYR A 656 20.82 17.09 15.62
C TYR A 656 20.71 15.57 15.83
N TYR A 657 21.30 14.75 14.95
CA TYR A 657 21.32 13.29 15.13
C TYR A 657 22.14 12.87 16.37
N ASP A 658 23.29 13.48 16.61
CA ASP A 658 24.12 13.25 17.81
C ASP A 658 23.35 13.60 19.09
N SER A 659 22.64 14.74 19.09
CA SER A 659 21.75 15.15 20.20
C SER A 659 20.60 14.16 20.44
N ALA A 660 19.99 13.64 19.37
CA ALA A 660 18.91 12.65 19.46
C ALA A 660 19.43 11.31 20.04
N ILE A 661 20.53 10.78 19.51
CA ILE A 661 21.18 9.53 19.97
C ILE A 661 21.55 9.65 21.47
N GLN A 662 22.28 10.70 21.86
CA GLN A 662 22.66 10.93 23.25
C GLN A 662 21.45 10.98 24.19
N SER A 663 20.35 11.60 23.75
CA SER A 663 19.12 11.70 24.53
C SER A 663 18.41 10.34 24.67
N TYR A 664 18.32 9.56 23.59
CA TYR A 664 17.73 8.23 23.60
C TYR A 664 18.53 7.24 24.47
N ASP A 665 19.86 7.26 24.39
CA ASP A 665 20.75 6.45 25.24
C ASP A 665 20.58 6.81 26.72
N THR A 666 20.59 8.12 27.04
CA THR A 666 20.42 8.64 28.41
C THR A 666 19.07 8.22 29.02
N LEU A 667 18.01 8.21 28.21
CA LEU A 667 16.67 7.79 28.62
C LEU A 667 16.44 6.27 28.55
N ARG A 668 17.40 5.50 28.01
CA ARG A 668 17.26 4.08 27.66
C ARG A 668 16.00 3.80 26.81
N TYR A 669 15.78 4.66 25.82
CA TYR A 669 14.61 4.68 24.96
C TYR A 669 15.02 4.34 23.51
N PRO A 670 15.06 3.05 23.12
CA PRO A 670 15.65 2.64 21.84
C PRO A 670 14.75 2.93 20.61
N ALA A 671 13.51 3.36 20.79
CA ALA A 671 12.67 3.76 19.66
C ALA A 671 13.31 4.91 18.87
N HIS A 672 13.31 4.76 17.54
CA HIS A 672 13.98 5.62 16.56
C HIS A 672 15.52 5.64 16.60
N ILE A 673 16.21 4.87 17.46
CA ILE A 673 17.69 4.86 17.52
C ILE A 673 18.32 4.46 16.17
N PHE A 674 17.74 3.45 15.52
CA PHE A 674 18.12 3.01 14.17
C PHE A 674 17.99 4.12 13.13
N ALA A 675 16.88 4.87 13.14
CA ALA A 675 16.65 5.98 12.21
C ALA A 675 17.64 7.14 12.42
N ALA A 676 18.02 7.40 13.68
CA ALA A 676 19.03 8.40 14.03
C ALA A 676 20.42 8.01 13.52
N HIS A 677 20.84 6.76 13.74
CA HIS A 677 22.10 6.23 13.19
C HIS A 677 22.11 6.19 11.65
N LYS A 678 21.02 5.74 11.01
CA LYS A 678 20.85 5.77 9.53
C LYS A 678 20.98 7.19 8.98
N GLY A 679 20.36 8.17 9.64
CA GLY A 679 20.50 9.59 9.31
C GLY A 679 21.93 10.12 9.47
N ARG A 680 22.61 9.74 10.56
CA ARG A 680 24.00 10.15 10.86
C ARG A 680 25.01 9.53 9.87
N LEU A 681 24.84 8.26 9.51
CA LEU A 681 25.61 7.58 8.46
C LEU A 681 25.56 8.36 7.15
N LEU A 682 24.35 8.71 6.71
CA LEU A 682 24.14 9.46 5.47
C LEU A 682 24.77 10.87 5.53
N CYS A 683 24.87 11.48 6.73
CA CYS A 683 25.63 12.72 6.91
C CYS A 683 27.14 12.51 6.77
N TYR A 684 27.72 11.45 7.35
CA TYR A 684 29.15 11.14 7.19
C TYR A 684 29.51 10.83 5.73
N ILE A 685 28.64 10.12 5.00
CA ILE A 685 28.81 9.85 3.56
C ILE A 685 28.74 11.17 2.76
N GLY A 686 27.76 12.04 3.03
CA GLY A 686 27.66 13.36 2.41
C GLY A 686 28.86 14.28 2.71
N GLN A 687 29.42 14.17 3.92
CA GLN A 687 30.64 14.86 4.37
C GLN A 687 31.93 14.22 3.84
N LYS A 688 31.86 13.01 3.25
CA LYS A 688 33.00 12.22 2.76
C LYS A 688 33.97 11.78 3.88
N ASP A 689 33.47 11.64 5.11
CA ASP A 689 34.21 11.03 6.23
C ASP A 689 34.04 9.51 6.20
N ASP A 690 34.85 8.85 5.37
CA ASP A 690 34.80 7.39 5.20
C ASP A 690 35.19 6.63 6.48
N SER A 691 35.91 7.25 7.40
CA SER A 691 36.33 6.64 8.66
C SER A 691 35.15 6.52 9.63
N GLN A 692 34.38 7.59 9.78
CA GLN A 692 33.15 7.57 10.57
C GLN A 692 32.03 6.81 9.86
N ALA A 693 31.86 6.98 8.54
CA ALA A 693 30.85 6.25 7.79
C ALA A 693 31.01 4.72 7.90
N ASN A 694 32.24 4.17 7.81
CA ASN A 694 32.49 2.73 7.99
C ASN A 694 32.18 2.24 9.42
N ARG A 695 32.41 3.07 10.45
CA ARG A 695 32.03 2.74 11.84
C ARG A 695 30.51 2.77 12.01
N GLU A 696 29.86 3.81 11.52
CA GLU A 696 28.42 4.02 11.66
C GLU A 696 27.62 3.00 10.85
N LEU A 697 28.06 2.65 9.64
CA LEU A 697 27.42 1.64 8.79
C LEU A 697 27.30 0.29 9.50
N LYS A 698 28.36 -0.14 10.20
CA LYS A 698 28.34 -1.37 11.00
C LYS A 698 27.27 -1.28 12.09
N LYS A 699 27.16 -0.16 12.80
CA LYS A 699 26.14 -0.03 13.84
C LYS A 699 24.71 0.05 13.27
N VAL A 700 24.52 0.65 12.09
CA VAL A 700 23.21 0.63 11.42
C VAL A 700 22.82 -0.78 11.00
N LEU A 701 23.74 -1.58 10.45
CA LEU A 701 23.48 -2.97 10.06
C LEU A 701 23.25 -3.88 11.28
N GLU A 702 24.01 -3.72 12.37
CA GLU A 702 23.72 -4.38 13.65
C GLU A 702 22.29 -4.06 14.13
N LEU A 703 21.92 -2.77 14.14
CA LEU A 703 20.57 -2.34 14.55
C LEU A 703 19.47 -2.81 13.58
N PHE A 704 19.78 -3.02 12.30
CA PHE A 704 18.84 -3.62 11.34
C PHE A 704 18.56 -5.09 11.71
N ASP A 705 19.60 -5.91 11.88
CA ASP A 705 19.44 -7.32 12.28
C ASP A 705 18.81 -7.45 13.69
N GLU A 706 19.17 -6.57 14.64
CA GLU A 706 18.54 -6.48 15.98
C GLU A 706 17.02 -6.23 15.91
N ASN A 707 16.53 -5.45 14.93
CA ASN A 707 15.09 -5.20 14.76
C ASN A 707 14.41 -6.31 13.94
N ARG A 708 15.02 -6.78 12.84
CA ARG A 708 14.48 -7.90 12.04
C ARG A 708 14.27 -9.16 12.88
N ALA A 709 15.16 -9.43 13.84
CA ALA A 709 15.06 -10.59 14.73
C ALA A 709 13.85 -10.56 15.69
N LYS A 710 13.21 -9.40 15.91
CA LYS A 710 12.02 -9.24 16.78
C LYS A 710 10.69 -9.39 16.04
N ILE A 711 10.74 -9.45 14.70
CA ILE A 711 9.60 -9.73 13.84
C ILE A 711 9.51 -11.25 13.66
N SER A 712 8.32 -11.83 13.81
CA SER A 712 8.12 -13.28 13.69
C SER A 712 7.44 -13.68 12.39
N GLU A 713 6.57 -12.85 11.84
CA GLU A 713 5.78 -13.14 10.64
C GLU A 713 6.60 -12.92 9.35
N GLU A 714 6.45 -13.79 8.35
CA GLU A 714 7.20 -13.70 7.09
C GLU A 714 6.83 -12.42 6.32
N ASN A 715 5.54 -12.13 6.14
CA ASN A 715 5.14 -10.95 5.36
C ASN A 715 5.66 -9.65 6.01
N ASN A 716 5.73 -9.59 7.34
CA ASN A 716 6.29 -8.45 8.06
C ASN A 716 7.83 -8.39 7.97
N ARG A 717 8.53 -9.53 7.99
CA ARG A 717 9.99 -9.57 7.76
C ARG A 717 10.35 -9.11 6.35
N ASN A 718 9.55 -9.50 5.36
CA ASN A 718 9.76 -9.17 3.96
C ASN A 718 9.49 -7.67 3.71
N ALA A 719 8.36 -7.14 4.20
CA ALA A 719 8.05 -5.71 4.09
C ALA A 719 9.05 -4.81 4.83
N PHE A 720 9.59 -5.25 5.97
CA PHE A 720 10.63 -4.53 6.71
C PHE A 720 11.97 -4.53 5.96
N LEU A 721 12.39 -5.67 5.39
CA LEU A 721 13.58 -5.74 4.55
C LEU A 721 13.42 -4.87 3.30
N GLU A 722 12.27 -4.93 2.64
CA GLU A 722 11.95 -4.13 1.44
C GLU A 722 12.00 -2.62 1.70
N THR A 723 11.36 -2.17 2.79
CA THR A 723 11.33 -0.73 3.16
C THR A 723 12.71 -0.19 3.53
N GLU A 724 13.59 -1.04 4.07
CA GLU A 724 14.93 -0.66 4.49
C GLU A 724 16.03 -1.05 3.51
N GLN A 725 15.70 -1.72 2.38
CA GLN A 725 16.61 -2.22 1.34
C GLN A 725 17.75 -1.26 1.00
N GLY A 726 17.43 0.03 0.84
CA GLY A 726 18.39 1.08 0.50
C GLY A 726 19.56 1.25 1.48
N ILE A 727 19.50 0.70 2.71
CA ILE A 727 20.68 0.64 3.59
C ILE A 727 21.75 -0.30 3.04
N TYR A 728 21.36 -1.40 2.39
CA TYR A 728 22.27 -2.33 1.74
C TYR A 728 22.79 -1.78 0.43
N ASP A 729 21.97 -1.05 -0.35
CA ASP A 729 22.46 -0.34 -1.55
C ASP A 729 23.55 0.68 -1.18
N VAL A 730 23.32 1.46 -0.12
CA VAL A 730 24.32 2.36 0.48
C VAL A 730 25.55 1.60 0.99
N ALA A 731 25.38 0.41 1.59
CA ALA A 731 26.49 -0.41 2.06
C ALA A 731 27.36 -0.94 0.90
N ILE A 732 26.72 -1.42 -0.16
CA ILE A 732 27.33 -1.96 -1.38
C ILE A 732 28.13 -0.86 -2.09
N GLU A 733 27.51 0.30 -2.35
CA GLU A 733 28.17 1.44 -3.01
C GLU A 733 29.31 2.02 -2.16
N PHE A 734 29.11 2.13 -0.84
CA PHE A 734 30.17 2.57 0.06
C PHE A 734 31.36 1.61 0.06
N ALA A 735 31.12 0.30 0.09
CA ALA A 735 32.19 -0.70 -0.01
C ALA A 735 32.90 -0.66 -1.38
N TYR A 736 32.13 -0.55 -2.47
CA TYR A 736 32.66 -0.56 -3.84
C TYR A 736 33.42 0.72 -4.20
N SER A 737 32.80 1.89 -4.12
CA SER A 737 33.38 3.15 -4.60
C SER A 737 34.26 3.86 -3.57
N ARG A 738 33.91 3.79 -2.27
CA ARG A 738 34.64 4.50 -1.20
C ARG A 738 35.75 3.65 -0.61
N MET A 739 35.43 2.44 -0.14
CA MET A 739 36.43 1.51 0.43
C MET A 739 37.27 0.80 -0.64
N ARG A 740 36.78 0.69 -1.88
CA ARG A 740 37.39 -0.10 -2.98
C ARG A 740 37.48 -1.60 -2.70
N ASP A 741 36.63 -2.09 -1.81
CA ASP A 741 36.58 -3.48 -1.38
C ASP A 741 35.46 -4.22 -2.12
N ARG A 742 35.83 -4.78 -3.28
CA ARG A 742 34.94 -5.54 -4.17
C ARG A 742 34.30 -6.76 -3.49
N GLN A 743 35.02 -7.39 -2.55
CA GLN A 743 34.50 -8.53 -1.79
C GLN A 743 33.52 -8.07 -0.73
N LYS A 744 33.82 -7.01 0.03
CA LYS A 744 32.90 -6.46 1.04
C LYS A 744 31.60 -5.97 0.41
N ALA A 745 31.66 -5.41 -0.80
CA ALA A 745 30.47 -5.03 -1.57
C ALA A 745 29.62 -6.26 -1.96
N LEU A 746 30.24 -7.36 -2.43
CA LEU A 746 29.56 -8.62 -2.70
C LEU A 746 28.96 -9.24 -1.43
N GLU A 747 29.68 -9.20 -0.31
CA GLU A 747 29.18 -9.67 0.99
C GLU A 747 27.96 -8.86 1.48
N TYR A 748 27.89 -7.55 1.21
CA TYR A 748 26.68 -6.78 1.48
C TYR A 748 25.53 -7.11 0.51
N SER A 749 25.83 -7.42 -0.76
CA SER A 749 24.82 -7.91 -1.73
C SER A 749 24.29 -9.32 -1.41
N GLU A 750 25.06 -10.19 -0.76
CA GLU A 750 24.54 -11.45 -0.19
C GLU A 750 23.77 -11.21 1.13
N GLN A 751 24.12 -10.19 1.91
CA GLN A 751 23.45 -9.88 3.18
C GLN A 751 22.04 -9.29 3.02
N SER A 752 21.73 -8.69 1.87
CA SER A 752 20.37 -8.21 1.54
C SER A 752 19.45 -9.28 0.93
N ARG A 753 19.97 -10.44 0.51
CA ARG A 753 19.21 -11.38 -0.34
C ARG A 753 18.56 -12.54 0.40
N ALA A 754 17.32 -12.84 0.01
CA ALA A 754 16.58 -14.07 0.32
C ALA A 754 16.65 -14.49 1.81
N ARG A 755 16.53 -13.53 2.73
CA ARG A 755 16.76 -13.71 4.17
C ARG A 755 15.66 -14.56 4.81
N ALA A 756 14.39 -14.36 4.47
CA ALA A 756 13.28 -15.18 4.96
C ALA A 756 13.25 -16.56 4.29
N LEU A 757 13.62 -16.68 3.01
CA LEU A 757 13.83 -18.00 2.39
C LEU A 757 14.95 -18.76 3.10
N LEU A 758 16.03 -18.08 3.50
CA LEU A 758 17.11 -18.69 4.25
C LEU A 758 16.68 -19.05 5.69
N ASP A 759 15.81 -18.26 6.32
CA ASP A 759 15.16 -18.59 7.59
C ASP A 759 14.34 -19.90 7.45
N LEU A 760 13.51 -20.02 6.40
CA LEU A 760 12.69 -21.20 6.10
C LEU A 760 13.53 -22.47 5.85
N ILE A 761 14.70 -22.34 5.21
CA ILE A 761 15.57 -23.48 4.88
C ILE A 761 16.39 -23.95 6.09
N LYS A 762 16.69 -23.06 7.04
CA LYS A 762 17.53 -23.36 8.21
C LYS A 762 16.76 -23.60 9.52
N THR A 763 15.49 -23.20 9.59
CA THR A 763 14.69 -23.23 10.82
C THR A 763 13.32 -23.85 10.59
N GLU A 764 12.70 -24.39 11.64
CA GLU A 764 11.35 -24.96 11.55
C GLU A 764 10.30 -23.84 11.68
N ALA A 765 9.84 -23.29 10.56
CA ALA A 765 8.74 -22.33 10.55
C ALA A 765 7.40 -22.99 10.93
N ARG A 766 6.50 -22.21 11.52
CA ARG A 766 5.17 -22.67 11.97
C ARG A 766 4.07 -21.85 11.28
N VAL A 767 3.03 -22.51 10.77
CA VAL A 767 1.87 -21.82 10.20
C VAL A 767 1.06 -21.16 11.32
N ASN A 768 0.70 -19.88 11.17
CA ASN A 768 -0.24 -19.21 12.05
C ASN A 768 -1.68 -19.38 11.55
N GLU A 769 -2.38 -20.38 12.07
CA GLU A 769 -3.80 -20.65 11.78
C GLU A 769 -4.78 -19.82 12.64
N ARG A 770 -4.29 -18.99 13.58
CA ARG A 770 -5.13 -18.34 14.61
C ARG A 770 -5.76 -17.01 14.19
N SER A 771 -5.47 -16.51 13.00
CA SER A 771 -5.99 -15.26 12.47
C SER A 771 -6.55 -15.45 11.05
N ASN A 772 -7.47 -14.57 10.64
CA ASN A 772 -7.92 -14.49 9.24
C ASN A 772 -6.79 -14.07 8.25
N GLU A 773 -5.63 -13.70 8.78
CA GLU A 773 -4.36 -13.60 8.07
C GLU A 773 -3.55 -14.88 8.36
N LEU A 774 -3.37 -15.74 7.36
CA LEU A 774 -2.39 -16.85 7.42
C LEU A 774 -0.98 -16.32 7.09
N ASP A 775 -0.01 -16.68 7.93
CA ASP A 775 1.41 -16.31 7.80
C ASP A 775 2.31 -17.42 8.36
N LEU A 776 3.61 -17.35 8.07
CA LEU A 776 4.62 -18.23 8.63
C LEU A 776 5.37 -17.53 9.76
N LEU A 777 5.51 -18.23 10.90
CA LEU A 777 6.19 -17.73 12.09
C LEU A 777 7.58 -18.34 12.25
N PHE A 778 8.56 -17.49 12.53
CA PHE A 778 9.95 -17.87 12.80
C PHE A 778 10.35 -17.65 14.27
N ASP A 779 10.92 -18.68 14.89
CA ASP A 779 11.48 -18.61 16.24
C ASP A 779 12.86 -17.90 16.31
N SER A 780 13.54 -17.71 15.17
CA SER A 780 14.88 -17.09 15.09
C SER A 780 15.15 -16.45 13.72
N ALA A 781 16.36 -15.90 13.52
CA ALA A 781 16.81 -15.32 12.24
C ALA A 781 18.18 -15.87 11.85
N SER A 782 18.36 -16.15 10.56
CA SER A 782 19.54 -16.74 9.96
C SER A 782 20.46 -15.70 9.33
N ARG A 783 21.78 -15.92 9.46
CA ARG A 783 22.78 -15.24 8.63
C ARG A 783 22.97 -15.94 7.28
N PRO A 784 23.14 -15.18 6.19
CA PRO A 784 23.74 -15.65 4.93
C PRO A 784 25.13 -16.25 5.12
N LEU A 785 25.60 -16.93 4.08
CA LEU A 785 26.98 -17.41 4.03
C LEU A 785 27.90 -16.23 3.70
N THR A 786 29.08 -16.20 4.33
CA THR A 786 30.17 -15.30 3.92
C THR A 786 30.70 -15.72 2.56
N PHE A 787 31.37 -14.81 1.83
CA PHE A 787 31.96 -15.16 0.53
C PHE A 787 33.01 -16.28 0.63
N ALA A 788 33.69 -16.41 1.78
CA ALA A 788 34.58 -17.54 2.07
C ALA A 788 33.82 -18.88 2.15
N GLU A 789 32.75 -18.94 2.94
CA GLU A 789 31.89 -20.14 3.07
C GLU A 789 31.23 -20.51 1.73
N ILE A 790 30.84 -19.52 0.92
CA ILE A 790 30.33 -19.71 -0.44
C ILE A 790 31.41 -20.38 -1.31
N ARG A 791 32.60 -19.77 -1.41
CA ARG A 791 33.68 -20.26 -2.27
C ARG A 791 34.14 -21.66 -1.90
N GLU A 792 34.22 -21.99 -0.61
CA GLU A 792 34.61 -23.34 -0.16
C GLU A 792 33.65 -24.43 -0.69
N ARG A 793 32.34 -24.13 -0.66
CA ARG A 793 31.26 -25.12 -0.85
C ARG A 793 30.63 -25.13 -2.25
N MET A 794 30.93 -24.13 -3.09
CA MET A 794 30.41 -24.01 -4.45
C MET A 794 30.94 -25.12 -5.38
N PRO A 795 30.13 -25.65 -6.34
CA PRO A 795 30.61 -26.62 -7.33
C PRO A 795 31.69 -26.03 -8.26
N GLU A 796 32.64 -26.85 -8.72
CA GLU A 796 33.69 -26.41 -9.66
C GLU A 796 33.13 -26.10 -11.07
N GLY A 797 32.04 -26.77 -11.46
CA GLY A 797 31.32 -26.63 -12.74
C GLY A 797 30.33 -25.47 -12.82
N VAL A 798 30.27 -24.63 -11.79
CA VAL A 798 29.40 -23.44 -11.73
C VAL A 798 30.23 -22.16 -11.85
N GLN A 799 29.66 -21.19 -12.55
CA GLN A 799 30.01 -19.78 -12.49
C GLN A 799 28.76 -18.98 -12.13
N VAL A 800 28.93 -17.89 -11.37
CA VAL A 800 27.82 -17.06 -10.88
C VAL A 800 27.94 -15.66 -11.51
N LEU A 801 26.81 -15.16 -12.02
CA LEU A 801 26.57 -13.74 -12.23
C LEU A 801 25.60 -13.24 -11.16
N GLN A 802 26.09 -12.36 -10.30
CA GLN A 802 25.29 -11.71 -9.26
C GLN A 802 25.19 -10.22 -9.54
N TYR A 803 23.97 -9.69 -9.46
CA TYR A 803 23.66 -8.30 -9.76
C TYR A 803 23.46 -7.47 -8.48
N ALA A 804 23.69 -6.16 -8.55
CA ALA A 804 23.13 -5.18 -7.62
C ALA A 804 22.80 -3.88 -8.36
N VAL A 805 21.56 -3.40 -8.24
CA VAL A 805 21.02 -2.25 -8.97
C VAL A 805 20.93 -1.05 -8.02
N LEU A 806 21.86 -0.12 -8.19
CA LEU A 806 22.04 1.07 -7.38
C LEU A 806 21.48 2.31 -8.11
N ASP A 807 21.40 3.45 -7.42
CA ASP A 807 20.72 4.67 -7.91
C ASP A 807 21.15 5.15 -9.32
N ASP A 808 22.42 4.97 -9.70
CA ASP A 808 22.99 5.43 -10.98
C ASP A 808 23.76 4.35 -11.78
N ARG A 809 23.83 3.11 -11.27
CA ARG A 809 24.66 2.04 -11.82
C ARG A 809 24.16 0.64 -11.49
N LEU A 810 24.41 -0.28 -12.40
CA LEU A 810 24.38 -1.72 -12.18
C LEU A 810 25.80 -2.23 -11.88
N LEU A 811 25.95 -2.97 -10.78
CA LEU A 811 27.12 -3.78 -10.51
C LEU A 811 26.85 -5.24 -10.88
N ILE A 812 27.80 -5.87 -11.57
CA ILE A 812 27.75 -7.28 -11.98
C ILE A 812 29.01 -7.97 -11.47
N TRP A 813 28.89 -8.82 -10.45
CA TRP A 813 29.99 -9.70 -10.04
C TRP A 813 29.94 -10.98 -10.87
N GLN A 814 31.09 -11.35 -11.43
CA GLN A 814 31.31 -12.62 -12.10
C GLN A 814 32.30 -13.42 -11.27
N PHE A 815 31.92 -14.61 -10.81
CA PHE A 815 32.81 -15.41 -9.97
C PHE A 815 32.65 -16.92 -10.12
N THR A 816 33.76 -17.60 -9.84
CA THR A 816 33.86 -19.05 -9.71
C THR A 816 34.29 -19.38 -8.28
N LYS A 817 34.55 -20.66 -7.99
CA LYS A 817 35.20 -21.07 -6.73
C LYS A 817 36.61 -20.46 -6.55
N ARG A 818 37.27 -20.10 -7.65
CA ARG A 818 38.68 -19.68 -7.71
C ARG A 818 38.83 -18.18 -7.97
N ASP A 819 37.96 -17.63 -8.80
CA ASP A 819 38.12 -16.31 -9.43
C ASP A 819 36.96 -15.38 -9.07
N LEU A 820 37.22 -14.07 -9.02
CA LEU A 820 36.23 -13.02 -8.77
C LEU A 820 36.61 -11.77 -9.57
N ASP A 821 35.72 -11.35 -10.45
CA ASP A 821 35.79 -10.03 -11.10
C ASP A 821 34.45 -9.29 -10.93
N ILE A 822 34.44 -8.00 -11.27
CA ILE A 822 33.26 -7.16 -11.26
C ILE A 822 33.23 -6.25 -12.49
N LYS A 823 32.04 -5.90 -12.95
CA LYS A 823 31.78 -4.88 -13.97
C LYS A 823 30.76 -3.87 -13.43
N GLU A 824 30.86 -2.66 -13.95
CA GLU A 824 29.95 -1.55 -13.68
C GLU A 824 29.34 -1.12 -15.01
N VAL A 825 28.03 -0.88 -15.02
CA VAL A 825 27.28 -0.37 -16.17
C VAL A 825 26.47 0.84 -15.68
N SER A 826 26.68 2.01 -16.28
CA SER A 826 25.92 3.21 -15.96
C SER A 826 24.50 3.09 -16.53
N VAL A 827 23.54 2.85 -15.65
CA VAL A 827 22.10 2.74 -15.94
C VAL A 827 21.34 2.96 -14.64
N THR A 828 20.27 3.74 -14.66
CA THR A 828 19.42 3.97 -13.48
C THR A 828 18.41 2.83 -13.28
N PRO A 829 17.85 2.65 -12.07
CA PRO A 829 16.78 1.69 -11.83
C PRO A 829 15.53 1.92 -12.71
N SER A 830 15.23 3.17 -13.07
CA SER A 830 14.09 3.51 -13.94
C SER A 830 14.33 3.00 -15.37
N GLU A 831 15.44 3.39 -16.00
CA GLU A 831 15.81 2.97 -17.36
C GLU A 831 15.89 1.44 -17.48
N LEU A 832 16.43 0.76 -16.47
CA LEU A 832 16.52 -0.70 -16.45
C LEU A 832 15.15 -1.36 -16.26
N ASN A 833 14.27 -0.82 -15.42
CA ASN A 833 12.90 -1.32 -15.25
C ASN A 833 12.02 -1.06 -16.48
N GLU A 834 12.13 0.11 -17.10
CA GLU A 834 11.49 0.43 -18.37
C GLU A 834 11.91 -0.57 -19.46
N LYS A 835 13.19 -0.93 -19.54
CA LYS A 835 13.68 -1.95 -20.49
C LYS A 835 13.20 -3.36 -20.18
N VAL A 836 13.19 -3.78 -18.91
CA VAL A 836 12.67 -5.10 -18.51
C VAL A 836 11.17 -5.21 -18.79
N GLU A 837 10.36 -4.21 -18.42
CA GLU A 837 8.92 -4.26 -18.64
C GLU A 837 8.53 -4.07 -20.12
N SER A 838 9.27 -3.25 -20.87
CA SER A 838 9.16 -3.18 -22.33
C SER A 838 9.33 -4.56 -22.96
N PHE A 839 10.46 -5.22 -22.71
CA PHE A 839 10.75 -6.56 -23.23
C PHE A 839 9.69 -7.60 -22.83
N ARG A 840 9.23 -7.58 -21.58
CA ARG A 840 8.17 -8.49 -21.10
C ARG A 840 6.81 -8.21 -21.74
N SER A 841 6.49 -6.96 -22.05
CA SER A 841 5.27 -6.59 -22.76
C SER A 841 5.28 -7.10 -24.21
N VAL A 842 6.37 -6.87 -24.95
CA VAL A 842 6.47 -7.32 -26.36
C VAL A 842 6.64 -8.83 -26.52
N LEU A 843 7.03 -9.55 -25.46
CA LEU A 843 6.95 -11.02 -25.39
C LEU A 843 5.51 -11.56 -25.29
N LEU A 844 4.51 -10.71 -25.12
CA LEU A 844 3.08 -11.07 -25.19
C LEU A 844 2.44 -10.66 -26.52
N ASP A 845 3.07 -9.78 -27.32
CA ASP A 845 2.66 -9.55 -28.71
C ASP A 845 3.29 -10.61 -29.64
N LEU A 846 2.47 -11.60 -30.01
CA LEU A 846 2.85 -12.67 -30.92
C LEU A 846 2.95 -12.23 -32.39
N SER A 847 2.68 -10.96 -32.71
CA SER A 847 2.76 -10.42 -34.07
C SER A 847 4.21 -10.38 -34.60
N ASP A 848 4.36 -10.30 -35.92
CA ASP A 848 5.68 -10.10 -36.54
C ASP A 848 6.33 -8.75 -36.16
N ALA A 849 5.56 -7.78 -35.65
CA ALA A 849 6.09 -6.52 -35.13
C ALA A 849 6.67 -6.72 -33.72
N GLY A 850 5.87 -7.22 -32.77
CA GLY A 850 6.31 -7.55 -31.41
C GLY A 850 7.50 -8.50 -31.39
N GLN A 851 7.53 -9.52 -32.26
CA GLN A 851 8.69 -10.42 -32.41
C GLN A 851 9.99 -9.69 -32.80
N ARG A 852 9.93 -8.61 -33.60
CA ARG A 852 11.12 -7.82 -33.96
C ARG A 852 11.53 -6.91 -32.81
N GLU A 853 10.58 -6.22 -32.19
CA GLU A 853 10.81 -5.33 -31.06
C GLU A 853 11.36 -6.10 -29.85
N ALA A 854 10.82 -7.28 -29.55
CA ALA A 854 11.33 -8.21 -28.54
C ALA A 854 12.79 -8.62 -28.82
N ARG A 855 13.18 -8.80 -30.08
CA ARG A 855 14.56 -9.13 -30.46
C ARG A 855 15.51 -7.94 -30.32
N GLU A 856 15.03 -6.71 -30.51
CA GLU A 856 15.81 -5.49 -30.28
C GLU A 856 15.98 -5.21 -28.78
N GLU A 857 14.93 -5.34 -27.97
CA GLU A 857 15.03 -5.19 -26.51
C GLU A 857 15.83 -6.32 -25.85
N ALA A 858 15.72 -7.56 -26.34
CA ALA A 858 16.57 -8.68 -25.91
C ALA A 858 18.06 -8.41 -26.14
N LYS A 859 18.42 -7.69 -27.22
CA LYS A 859 19.80 -7.26 -27.50
C LYS A 859 20.24 -6.10 -26.60
N ALA A 860 19.38 -5.10 -26.41
CA ALA A 860 19.67 -3.99 -25.50
C ALA A 860 19.93 -4.47 -24.07
N LEU A 861 19.12 -5.42 -23.57
CA LEU A 861 19.31 -6.05 -22.27
C LEU A 861 20.53 -6.98 -22.22
N TYR A 862 20.85 -7.72 -23.29
CA TYR A 862 22.10 -8.51 -23.36
C TYR A 862 23.35 -7.61 -23.25
N ASP A 863 23.35 -6.48 -23.97
CA ASP A 863 24.43 -5.50 -23.96
C ASP A 863 24.64 -4.84 -22.58
N MET A 864 23.59 -4.72 -21.77
CA MET A 864 23.67 -4.24 -20.39
C MET A 864 24.05 -5.33 -19.38
N LEU A 865 23.56 -6.57 -19.54
CA LEU A 865 23.54 -7.57 -18.47
C LEU A 865 24.55 -8.72 -18.64
N ILE A 866 25.00 -8.99 -19.88
CA ILE A 866 25.85 -10.14 -20.23
C ILE A 866 27.13 -9.69 -20.92
N ALA A 867 27.05 -8.89 -21.98
CA ALA A 867 28.21 -8.46 -22.77
C ALA A 867 29.38 -7.83 -21.96
N PRO A 868 29.16 -7.10 -20.84
CA PRO A 868 30.26 -6.58 -20.02
C PRO A 868 31.11 -7.66 -19.33
N VAL A 869 30.51 -8.82 -19.03
CA VAL A 869 31.12 -9.94 -18.30
C VAL A 869 31.41 -11.16 -19.17
N GLU A 870 30.83 -11.26 -20.37
CA GLU A 870 30.88 -12.43 -21.26
C GLU A 870 32.31 -12.96 -21.51
N ALA A 871 33.29 -12.07 -21.69
CA ALA A 871 34.68 -12.43 -21.92
C ALA A 871 35.37 -13.17 -20.74
N GLY A 872 34.74 -13.20 -19.56
CA GLY A 872 35.17 -13.99 -18.40
C GLY A 872 34.36 -15.28 -18.17
N LEU A 873 33.32 -15.54 -18.97
CA LEU A 873 32.44 -16.71 -18.81
C LEU A 873 32.96 -17.92 -19.59
N ASP A 874 32.97 -19.06 -18.92
CA ASP A 874 33.34 -20.37 -19.49
C ASP A 874 32.08 -21.06 -20.05
N PRO A 875 31.95 -21.26 -21.38
CA PRO A 875 30.77 -21.91 -21.97
C PRO A 875 30.62 -23.39 -21.58
N HIS A 876 31.64 -24.00 -20.97
CA HIS A 876 31.57 -25.36 -20.43
C HIS A 876 31.08 -25.41 -18.98
N LYS A 877 30.68 -24.29 -18.38
CA LYS A 877 30.14 -24.20 -17.01
C LYS A 877 28.69 -23.74 -16.97
N GLN A 878 27.95 -24.29 -16.01
CA GLN A 878 26.59 -23.84 -15.73
C GLN A 878 26.61 -22.40 -15.19
N LEU A 879 25.83 -21.54 -15.82
CA LEU A 879 25.71 -20.12 -15.54
C LEU A 879 24.57 -19.90 -14.54
N CYS A 880 24.91 -19.75 -13.27
CA CYS A 880 23.95 -19.35 -12.25
C CYS A 880 23.74 -17.84 -12.27
N LEU A 881 22.50 -17.42 -12.43
CA LEU A 881 22.06 -16.04 -12.35
C LEU A 881 21.50 -15.80 -10.95
N VAL A 882 21.97 -14.74 -10.29
CA VAL A 882 21.42 -14.22 -9.02
C VAL A 882 20.90 -12.81 -9.30
N PRO A 883 19.63 -12.68 -9.73
CA PRO A 883 19.08 -11.40 -10.16
C PRO A 883 19.00 -10.37 -9.03
N ASP A 884 18.81 -9.11 -9.41
CA ASP A 884 18.49 -8.04 -8.47
C ASP A 884 17.32 -7.19 -8.95
N LYS A 885 16.51 -6.77 -7.97
CA LYS A 885 15.25 -6.03 -8.14
C LYS A 885 14.40 -6.53 -9.31
N MET A 886 13.99 -5.65 -10.23
CA MET A 886 13.17 -6.01 -11.40
C MET A 886 13.77 -7.11 -12.31
N LEU A 887 15.08 -7.40 -12.26
CA LEU A 887 15.69 -8.50 -13.02
C LEU A 887 15.13 -9.88 -12.62
N TYR A 888 14.48 -10.03 -11.46
CA TYR A 888 13.76 -11.26 -11.11
C TYR A 888 12.59 -11.58 -12.05
N ARG A 889 12.10 -10.61 -12.82
CA ARG A 889 11.01 -10.80 -13.80
C ARG A 889 11.52 -11.06 -15.22
N LEU A 890 12.85 -11.02 -15.44
CA LEU A 890 13.48 -11.11 -16.75
C LEU A 890 13.75 -12.57 -17.19
N PRO A 891 13.22 -13.04 -18.33
CA PRO A 891 13.60 -14.34 -18.90
C PRO A 891 14.98 -14.28 -19.56
N PHE A 892 16.05 -14.36 -18.76
CA PHE A 892 17.45 -14.28 -19.21
C PHE A 892 17.78 -15.22 -20.39
N ALA A 893 17.18 -16.41 -20.44
CA ALA A 893 17.33 -17.37 -21.54
C ALA A 893 17.01 -16.78 -22.94
N ALA A 894 16.10 -15.81 -23.02
CA ALA A 894 15.66 -15.14 -24.24
C ALA A 894 16.47 -13.88 -24.60
N LEU A 895 17.47 -13.48 -23.82
CA LEU A 895 18.39 -12.41 -24.20
C LEU A 895 19.22 -12.83 -25.43
N VAL A 896 19.48 -11.89 -26.34
CA VAL A 896 20.09 -12.17 -27.67
C VAL A 896 21.42 -11.44 -27.79
N SER A 897 22.47 -12.16 -28.19
CA SER A 897 23.82 -11.60 -28.37
C SER A 897 23.95 -10.77 -29.65
N ARG A 898 25.10 -10.11 -29.80
CA ARG A 898 25.46 -9.36 -31.02
C ARG A 898 25.62 -10.25 -32.25
N GLU A 899 25.87 -11.54 -32.05
CA GLU A 899 25.93 -12.58 -33.08
C GLU A 899 24.54 -13.15 -33.42
N ASP A 900 23.47 -12.57 -32.86
CA ASP A 900 22.06 -12.97 -33.04
C ASP A 900 21.68 -14.34 -32.43
N GLU A 901 22.43 -14.78 -31.41
CA GLU A 901 22.26 -16.03 -30.68
C GLU A 901 21.62 -15.82 -29.29
N TYR A 902 20.66 -16.65 -28.91
CA TYR A 902 20.04 -16.62 -27.57
C TYR A 902 20.99 -17.11 -26.46
N LEU A 903 20.93 -16.48 -25.28
CA LEU A 903 21.79 -16.81 -24.13
C LEU A 903 21.76 -18.30 -23.76
N MET A 904 20.58 -18.95 -23.84
CA MET A 904 20.43 -20.37 -23.56
C MET A 904 21.21 -21.30 -24.51
N ASN A 905 21.55 -20.85 -25.73
CA ASN A 905 22.35 -21.65 -26.66
C ASN A 905 23.85 -21.52 -26.37
N LYS A 906 24.29 -20.38 -25.78
CA LYS A 906 25.68 -20.18 -25.32
C LYS A 906 25.97 -20.81 -23.96
N TYR A 907 25.00 -20.81 -23.03
CA TYR A 907 25.22 -21.24 -21.64
C TYR A 907 24.05 -22.03 -21.05
N LEU A 908 24.36 -22.99 -20.17
CA LEU A 908 23.39 -23.68 -19.32
C LEU A 908 22.95 -22.76 -18.17
N THR A 909 21.85 -22.04 -18.35
CA THR A 909 21.33 -21.04 -17.39
C THR A 909 20.44 -21.65 -16.30
N LEU A 910 20.70 -21.29 -15.04
CA LEU A 910 19.80 -21.52 -13.91
C LEU A 910 19.71 -20.28 -13.01
N CYS A 911 18.64 -20.11 -12.25
CA CYS A 911 18.42 -18.95 -11.39
C CYS A 911 18.41 -19.32 -9.89
N ALA A 912 19.00 -18.47 -9.05
CA ALA A 912 19.00 -18.64 -7.60
C ALA A 912 18.64 -17.32 -6.86
N PRO A 913 17.78 -17.34 -5.82
CA PRO A 913 17.45 -16.14 -5.03
C PRO A 913 18.63 -15.53 -4.26
N SER A 914 19.66 -16.32 -3.96
CA SER A 914 20.98 -15.83 -3.54
C SER A 914 22.03 -16.92 -3.74
N THR A 915 23.31 -16.54 -3.72
CA THR A 915 24.41 -17.51 -3.81
C THR A 915 24.44 -18.42 -2.58
N SER A 916 24.03 -17.93 -1.42
CA SER A 916 23.80 -18.73 -0.21
C SER A 916 22.75 -19.84 -0.43
N ILE A 917 21.66 -19.56 -1.16
CA ILE A 917 20.62 -20.55 -1.49
C ILE A 917 21.15 -21.56 -2.51
N LEU A 918 21.82 -21.11 -3.57
CA LEU A 918 22.49 -21.94 -4.58
C LEU A 918 23.37 -23.02 -3.91
N VAL A 919 24.25 -22.62 -3.00
CA VAL A 919 25.19 -23.53 -2.33
C VAL A 919 24.46 -24.58 -1.50
N ILE A 920 23.50 -24.17 -0.66
CA ILE A 920 22.76 -25.08 0.24
C ILE A 920 21.89 -26.07 -0.57
N ARG A 921 21.29 -25.62 -1.67
CA ARG A 921 20.48 -26.51 -2.53
C ARG A 921 21.34 -27.39 -3.43
N SER A 922 22.53 -26.96 -3.82
CA SER A 922 23.53 -27.83 -4.48
C SER A 922 23.99 -28.98 -3.58
N GLU A 923 24.17 -28.73 -2.28
CA GLU A 923 24.48 -29.79 -1.31
C GLU A 923 23.30 -30.77 -1.15
N THR A 924 22.06 -30.26 -1.17
CA THR A 924 20.84 -31.09 -1.16
C THR A 924 20.75 -31.95 -2.43
N GLY A 925 21.16 -31.41 -3.58
CA GLY A 925 21.28 -32.12 -4.86
C GLY A 925 22.27 -33.28 -4.78
N ARG A 926 23.53 -32.99 -4.44
CA ARG A 926 24.61 -34.00 -4.30
C ARG A 926 24.27 -35.12 -3.31
N GLN A 927 23.58 -34.82 -2.22
CA GLN A 927 23.10 -35.84 -1.28
C GLN A 927 22.06 -36.78 -1.90
N ARG A 928 21.22 -36.29 -2.82
CA ARG A 928 20.17 -37.07 -3.49
C ARG A 928 20.64 -37.78 -4.73
N GLU A 929 21.66 -37.30 -5.43
CA GLU A 929 22.33 -37.98 -6.56
C GLU A 929 22.77 -39.41 -6.22
N ALA A 930 23.18 -39.67 -4.97
CA ALA A 930 23.67 -40.97 -4.51
C ALA A 930 22.62 -42.11 -4.53
N ALA A 931 21.32 -41.81 -4.59
CA ALA A 931 20.28 -42.82 -4.72
C ALA A 931 20.16 -43.33 -6.17
N LYS A 932 19.80 -44.61 -6.37
CA LYS A 932 19.65 -45.21 -7.70
C LYS A 932 18.19 -45.32 -8.12
N GLY A 933 17.91 -44.95 -9.37
CA GLY A 933 16.56 -44.87 -9.91
C GLY A 933 15.84 -43.57 -9.53
N GLU A 934 14.69 -43.34 -10.16
CA GLU A 934 13.76 -42.26 -9.85
C GLU A 934 12.34 -42.75 -10.12
N ALA A 935 11.43 -42.52 -9.17
CA ALA A 935 10.01 -42.60 -9.41
C ALA A 935 9.43 -41.21 -9.70
N ILE A 936 8.47 -41.12 -10.63
CA ILE A 936 7.72 -39.88 -10.90
C ILE A 936 6.29 -39.94 -10.33
N LEU A 937 5.89 -38.92 -9.57
CA LEU A 937 4.49 -38.53 -9.42
C LEU A 937 4.17 -37.58 -10.58
N SER A 938 3.19 -37.93 -11.41
CA SER A 938 2.75 -37.12 -12.54
C SER A 938 1.26 -36.79 -12.37
N VAL A 939 0.95 -35.51 -12.18
CA VAL A 939 -0.41 -35.00 -11.96
C VAL A 939 -0.84 -34.21 -13.19
N GLY A 940 -2.01 -34.51 -13.75
CA GLY A 940 -2.51 -33.86 -14.97
C GLY A 940 -4.04 -33.70 -14.99
N ASN A 941 -4.56 -32.56 -15.43
CA ASN A 941 -5.98 -32.19 -15.49
C ASN A 941 -6.84 -32.70 -14.30
N PRO A 942 -6.61 -32.25 -13.06
CA PRO A 942 -7.44 -32.64 -11.90
C PRO A 942 -8.89 -32.19 -12.05
N SER A 943 -9.84 -32.98 -11.55
CA SER A 943 -11.27 -32.58 -11.52
C SER A 943 -11.55 -31.63 -10.36
N PHE A 944 -11.16 -30.37 -10.54
CA PHE A 944 -11.36 -29.28 -9.59
C PHE A 944 -12.81 -28.79 -9.52
N ASP A 945 -13.09 -27.94 -8.53
CA ASP A 945 -14.43 -27.42 -8.26
C ASP A 945 -14.90 -26.37 -9.29
N LYS A 946 -15.64 -26.84 -10.30
CA LYS A 946 -16.29 -25.99 -11.31
C LYS A 946 -17.40 -25.09 -10.76
N GLU A 947 -17.99 -25.37 -9.59
CA GLU A 947 -18.99 -24.45 -9.02
C GLU A 947 -18.34 -23.18 -8.46
N THR A 948 -17.14 -23.32 -7.91
CA THR A 948 -16.30 -22.22 -7.41
C THR A 948 -15.51 -21.55 -8.55
N PHE A 949 -14.88 -22.33 -9.44
CA PHE A 949 -13.96 -21.85 -10.48
C PHE A 949 -14.56 -21.91 -11.89
N ARG A 950 -15.75 -21.31 -12.06
CA ARG A 950 -16.57 -21.36 -13.29
C ARG A 950 -15.90 -20.81 -14.55
N SER A 951 -14.91 -19.94 -14.40
CA SER A 951 -14.18 -19.28 -15.50
C SER A 951 -12.98 -20.06 -16.01
N LEU A 952 -12.67 -21.23 -15.43
CA LEU A 952 -11.52 -22.05 -15.82
C LEU A 952 -11.96 -23.34 -16.53
N ASP A 953 -11.53 -23.51 -17.76
CA ASP A 953 -11.77 -24.72 -18.58
C ASP A 953 -10.90 -25.92 -18.16
N ASP A 954 -11.20 -27.11 -18.70
CA ASP A 954 -10.39 -28.32 -18.48
C ASP A 954 -9.14 -28.30 -19.36
N ILE A 955 -7.95 -28.42 -18.76
CA ILE A 955 -6.66 -28.46 -19.46
C ILE A 955 -6.42 -29.91 -19.95
N LYS A 956 -7.19 -30.39 -20.93
CA LYS A 956 -7.17 -31.80 -21.37
C LYS A 956 -5.78 -32.29 -21.78
N SER A 957 -5.02 -31.44 -22.47
CA SER A 957 -3.62 -31.66 -22.85
C SER A 957 -2.71 -32.01 -21.66
N SER A 958 -2.95 -31.44 -20.47
CA SER A 958 -2.18 -31.76 -19.26
C SER A 958 -2.44 -33.18 -18.71
N ALA A 959 -3.58 -33.81 -19.01
CA ALA A 959 -3.79 -35.22 -18.71
C ALA A 959 -2.89 -36.09 -19.60
N GLU A 960 -2.87 -35.79 -20.90
CA GLU A 960 -2.02 -36.47 -21.87
C GLU A 960 -0.52 -36.24 -21.58
N GLU A 961 -0.15 -35.02 -21.17
CA GLU A 961 1.19 -34.70 -20.66
C GLU A 961 1.58 -35.66 -19.54
N ALA A 962 0.77 -35.75 -18.49
CA ALA A 962 1.06 -36.61 -17.35
C ALA A 962 1.18 -38.10 -17.72
N GLU A 963 0.39 -38.58 -18.70
CA GLU A 963 0.45 -39.95 -19.24
C GLU A 963 1.63 -40.21 -20.19
N ASP A 964 2.01 -39.22 -21.02
CA ASP A 964 3.16 -39.29 -21.92
C ASP A 964 4.47 -39.31 -21.13
N LEU A 965 4.58 -38.46 -20.09
CA LEU A 965 5.74 -38.35 -19.20
C LEU A 965 6.07 -39.65 -18.46
N ALA A 966 5.05 -40.36 -17.99
CA ALA A 966 5.21 -41.56 -17.18
C ALA A 966 5.93 -42.72 -17.89
N ARG A 967 5.96 -42.71 -19.23
CA ARG A 967 6.58 -43.74 -20.08
C ARG A 967 8.11 -43.68 -20.04
N TYR A 968 8.70 -42.58 -19.57
CA TYR A 968 10.15 -42.40 -19.46
C TYR A 968 10.72 -42.82 -18.10
N TYR A 969 9.88 -43.28 -17.16
CA TYR A 969 10.28 -43.62 -15.80
C TYR A 969 9.96 -45.08 -15.48
N ALA A 970 10.94 -45.79 -14.89
CA ALA A 970 10.79 -47.20 -14.50
C ALA A 970 9.83 -47.43 -13.32
N SER A 971 9.44 -46.36 -12.62
CA SER A 971 8.37 -46.33 -11.64
C SER A 971 7.63 -45.00 -11.79
N SER A 972 6.32 -45.06 -11.95
CA SER A 972 5.50 -43.88 -12.20
C SER A 972 4.12 -44.04 -11.56
N ASN A 973 3.56 -42.92 -11.09
CA ASN A 973 2.21 -42.82 -10.58
C ASN A 973 1.53 -41.64 -11.26
N VAL A 974 0.74 -41.93 -12.29
CA VAL A 974 -0.07 -40.95 -13.01
C VAL A 974 -1.40 -40.79 -12.28
N VAL A 975 -1.78 -39.55 -11.99
CA VAL A 975 -3.09 -39.23 -11.44
C VAL A 975 -3.72 -38.08 -12.19
N SER A 976 -4.96 -38.29 -12.63
CA SER A 976 -5.71 -37.32 -13.43
C SER A 976 -7.20 -37.35 -13.07
N GLY A 977 -7.92 -36.31 -13.49
CA GLY A 977 -9.36 -36.17 -13.23
C GLY A 977 -9.68 -36.31 -11.73
N PRO A 978 -10.70 -37.10 -11.34
CA PRO A 978 -11.04 -37.32 -9.93
C PRO A 978 -9.97 -38.06 -9.11
N GLY A 979 -8.99 -38.70 -9.76
CA GLY A 979 -7.91 -39.41 -9.06
C GLY A 979 -6.82 -38.49 -8.52
N ALA A 980 -6.67 -37.29 -9.08
CA ALA A 980 -5.67 -36.28 -8.70
C ALA A 980 -6.04 -35.54 -7.39
N THR A 981 -6.35 -36.31 -6.35
CA THR A 981 -6.82 -35.79 -5.06
C THR A 981 -5.71 -35.11 -4.26
N GLU A 982 -6.08 -34.06 -3.55
CA GLU A 982 -5.21 -33.25 -2.70
C GLU A 982 -4.36 -34.07 -1.72
N ARG A 983 -4.95 -35.00 -0.95
CA ARG A 983 -4.22 -35.93 -0.08
C ARG A 983 -3.21 -36.77 -0.85
N LEU A 984 -3.57 -37.28 -2.03
CA LEU A 984 -2.67 -38.10 -2.83
C LEU A 984 -1.45 -37.26 -3.24
N VAL A 985 -1.64 -36.05 -3.74
CA VAL A 985 -0.54 -35.12 -4.06
C VAL A 985 0.29 -34.79 -2.82
N LYS A 986 -0.33 -34.37 -1.71
CA LYS A 986 0.34 -34.05 -0.42
C LYS A 986 1.13 -35.23 0.17
N SER A 987 0.77 -36.48 -0.17
CA SER A 987 1.54 -37.68 0.20
C SER A 987 2.65 -37.98 -0.82
N GLY A 988 2.34 -37.92 -2.13
CA GLY A 988 3.26 -38.23 -3.21
C GLY A 988 4.45 -37.28 -3.29
N ILE A 989 4.25 -35.97 -3.08
CA ILE A 989 5.37 -35.01 -3.13
C ILE A 989 6.49 -35.36 -2.14
N LYS A 990 6.16 -35.98 -0.99
CA LYS A 990 7.10 -36.42 0.06
C LYS A 990 7.81 -37.74 -0.26
N SER A 991 7.28 -38.54 -1.20
CA SER A 991 7.68 -39.94 -1.40
C SER A 991 8.41 -40.23 -2.71
N TYR A 992 8.21 -39.41 -3.75
CA TYR A 992 8.76 -39.60 -5.10
C TYR A 992 9.99 -38.70 -5.34
N GLU A 993 10.92 -39.16 -6.17
CA GLU A 993 12.12 -38.39 -6.53
C GLU A 993 11.81 -37.28 -7.54
N VAL A 994 10.86 -37.49 -8.46
CA VAL A 994 10.39 -36.46 -9.39
C VAL A 994 8.91 -36.21 -9.15
N VAL A 995 8.55 -34.93 -9.11
CA VAL A 995 7.17 -34.46 -8.95
C VAL A 995 6.86 -33.54 -10.13
N HIS A 996 5.88 -33.91 -10.94
CA HIS A 996 5.39 -33.10 -12.04
C HIS A 996 3.91 -32.76 -11.79
N LEU A 997 3.58 -31.48 -11.77
CA LEU A 997 2.26 -30.94 -11.41
C LEU A 997 1.73 -30.07 -12.55
N ALA A 998 0.85 -30.64 -13.38
CA ALA A 998 0.16 -29.94 -14.46
C ALA A 998 -1.31 -29.71 -14.08
N SER A 999 -1.67 -28.45 -13.79
CA SER A 999 -3.01 -28.04 -13.36
C SER A 999 -3.17 -26.51 -13.45
N HIS A 1000 -4.38 -26.01 -13.17
CA HIS A 1000 -4.58 -24.58 -12.87
C HIS A 1000 -3.90 -24.17 -11.57
N TYR A 1001 -3.29 -23.00 -11.60
CA TYR A 1001 -2.75 -22.30 -10.44
C TYR A 1001 -3.40 -20.92 -10.35
N ILE A 1002 -3.78 -20.51 -9.14
CA ILE A 1002 -4.40 -19.21 -8.89
C ILE A 1002 -3.55 -18.44 -7.87
N VAL A 1003 -2.95 -17.35 -8.35
CA VAL A 1003 -2.24 -16.37 -7.53
C VAL A 1003 -3.23 -15.65 -6.62
N ASP A 1004 -2.86 -15.48 -5.36
CA ASP A 1004 -3.62 -14.73 -4.37
C ASP A 1004 -2.84 -13.46 -4.01
N GLU A 1005 -3.08 -12.37 -4.76
CA GLU A 1005 -2.47 -11.05 -4.50
C GLU A 1005 -2.64 -10.60 -3.05
N GLN A 1006 -3.73 -11.03 -2.40
CA GLN A 1006 -4.10 -10.60 -1.06
C GLN A 1006 -3.35 -11.35 0.04
N SER A 1007 -3.03 -12.62 -0.17
CA SER A 1007 -2.08 -13.37 0.66
C SER A 1007 -1.38 -14.45 -0.16
N PRO A 1008 -0.09 -14.29 -0.52
CA PRO A 1008 0.66 -15.32 -1.26
C PRO A 1008 0.75 -16.69 -0.56
N MET A 1009 0.46 -16.75 0.74
CA MET A 1009 0.32 -18.01 1.50
C MET A 1009 -0.96 -18.79 1.15
N LEU A 1010 -1.94 -18.11 0.53
CA LEU A 1010 -3.19 -18.65 0.04
C LEU A 1010 -3.20 -18.88 -1.49
N SER A 1011 -2.17 -18.45 -2.24
CA SER A 1011 -1.97 -18.83 -3.64
C SER A 1011 -1.97 -20.35 -3.78
N LYS A 1012 -2.62 -20.88 -4.81
CA LYS A 1012 -3.14 -22.26 -4.75
C LYS A 1012 -3.17 -23.02 -6.08
N LEU A 1013 -2.76 -24.30 -6.02
CA LEU A 1013 -2.90 -25.26 -7.11
C LEU A 1013 -4.23 -25.98 -6.98
N LEU A 1014 -5.03 -26.01 -8.05
CA LEU A 1014 -6.31 -26.71 -8.05
C LEU A 1014 -6.11 -28.21 -8.24
N LEU A 1015 -6.82 -29.00 -7.44
CA LEU A 1015 -6.74 -30.47 -7.40
C LEU A 1015 -8.17 -31.07 -7.30
N ALA A 1016 -8.29 -32.40 -7.29
CA ALA A 1016 -9.58 -33.05 -7.07
C ALA A 1016 -9.96 -33.06 -5.58
N LYS A 1017 -11.23 -32.79 -5.29
CA LYS A 1017 -11.83 -32.91 -3.95
C LYS A 1017 -11.77 -34.35 -3.41
N GLY A 1018 -11.67 -34.48 -2.09
CA GLY A 1018 -11.82 -35.76 -1.41
C GLY A 1018 -13.24 -36.32 -1.45
N PRO A 1019 -13.45 -37.57 -1.01
CA PRO A 1019 -14.78 -38.15 -0.87
C PRO A 1019 -15.65 -37.34 0.10
N ALA A 1020 -16.94 -37.20 -0.21
CA ALA A 1020 -17.88 -36.38 0.56
C ALA A 1020 -17.86 -36.75 2.06
N GLY A 1021 -17.45 -35.78 2.90
CA GLY A 1021 -17.27 -35.96 4.35
C GLY A 1021 -15.81 -35.89 4.84
N SER A 1022 -14.83 -35.80 3.96
CA SER A 1022 -13.39 -35.65 4.28
C SER A 1022 -13.03 -34.36 5.04
N GLY A 1023 -13.84 -33.30 4.90
CA GLY A 1023 -13.66 -32.01 5.58
C GLY A 1023 -12.64 -31.09 4.90
N ARG A 1024 -12.16 -30.07 5.64
CA ARG A 1024 -11.27 -29.00 5.14
C ARG A 1024 -9.84 -29.44 4.77
N ALA A 1025 -9.49 -30.72 4.95
CA ALA A 1025 -8.15 -31.26 4.66
C ALA A 1025 -8.12 -32.16 3.40
N GLU A 1026 -9.20 -32.15 2.62
CA GLU A 1026 -9.27 -32.63 1.23
C GLU A 1026 -10.30 -31.76 0.45
N ASP A 1027 -10.21 -30.44 0.56
CA ASP A 1027 -11.15 -29.50 -0.08
C ASP A 1027 -10.91 -29.30 -1.59
N GLY A 1028 -9.85 -29.93 -2.13
CA GLY A 1028 -9.47 -29.93 -3.53
C GLY A 1028 -8.43 -28.87 -3.88
N ILE A 1029 -7.75 -28.30 -2.88
CA ILE A 1029 -6.84 -27.17 -3.07
C ILE A 1029 -5.52 -27.43 -2.33
N LEU A 1030 -4.38 -27.24 -3.02
CA LEU A 1030 -3.06 -27.25 -2.39
C LEU A 1030 -2.55 -25.80 -2.30
N GLN A 1031 -2.52 -25.24 -1.10
CA GLN A 1031 -2.11 -23.85 -0.87
C GLN A 1031 -0.61 -23.75 -0.54
N ALA A 1032 0.01 -22.60 -0.85
CA ALA A 1032 1.45 -22.40 -0.67
C ALA A 1032 1.94 -22.66 0.77
N HIS A 1033 1.20 -22.23 1.79
CA HIS A 1033 1.55 -22.47 3.20
C HIS A 1033 1.66 -23.95 3.58
N GLU A 1034 0.94 -24.84 2.89
CA GLU A 1034 0.95 -26.29 3.14
C GLU A 1034 2.16 -26.98 2.50
N VAL A 1035 2.68 -26.38 1.42
CA VAL A 1035 3.97 -26.74 0.83
C VAL A 1035 5.10 -26.26 1.74
N TYR A 1036 5.05 -25.04 2.27
CA TYR A 1036 6.00 -24.57 3.30
C TYR A 1036 5.98 -25.43 4.58
N ALA A 1037 4.81 -25.90 5.01
CA ALA A 1037 4.67 -26.83 6.14
C ALA A 1037 5.15 -28.28 5.84
N THR A 1038 5.52 -28.57 4.60
CA THR A 1038 5.96 -29.91 4.15
C THR A 1038 7.49 -30.00 4.09
N ARG A 1039 8.04 -31.16 4.48
CA ARG A 1039 9.46 -31.49 4.26
C ARG A 1039 9.63 -32.54 3.17
N LEU A 1040 10.39 -32.17 2.14
CA LEU A 1040 10.72 -33.00 0.99
C LEU A 1040 12.07 -33.66 1.25
N SER A 1041 12.03 -34.93 1.67
CA SER A 1041 13.24 -35.71 2.01
C SER A 1041 13.88 -36.41 0.81
N ARG A 1042 13.06 -36.82 -0.18
CA ARG A 1042 13.49 -37.56 -1.38
C ARG A 1042 13.54 -36.73 -2.66
N THR A 1043 12.66 -35.74 -2.79
CA THR A 1043 12.37 -35.04 -4.04
C THR A 1043 13.62 -34.35 -4.60
N ARG A 1044 14.00 -34.69 -5.83
CA ARG A 1044 15.13 -34.15 -6.59
C ARG A 1044 14.72 -32.97 -7.46
N LEU A 1045 13.57 -33.11 -8.10
CA LEU A 1045 13.03 -32.17 -9.07
C LEU A 1045 11.53 -32.01 -8.85
N VAL A 1046 11.08 -30.76 -8.80
CA VAL A 1046 9.66 -30.39 -8.92
C VAL A 1046 9.47 -29.65 -10.24
N VAL A 1047 8.41 -29.97 -10.98
CA VAL A 1047 8.03 -29.30 -12.22
C VAL A 1047 6.62 -28.78 -12.05
N LEU A 1048 6.46 -27.46 -12.16
CA LEU A 1048 5.20 -26.76 -12.03
C LEU A 1048 4.71 -26.38 -13.44
N SER A 1049 4.05 -27.33 -14.09
CA SER A 1049 3.46 -27.19 -15.44
C SER A 1049 2.11 -26.45 -15.36
N ALA A 1050 2.16 -25.27 -14.73
CA ALA A 1050 1.01 -24.47 -14.35
C ALA A 1050 1.37 -22.99 -14.44
N CYS A 1051 0.40 -22.13 -14.78
CA CYS A 1051 0.62 -20.71 -15.06
C CYS A 1051 1.16 -19.92 -13.85
N GLU A 1052 2.08 -18.98 -14.11
CA GLU A 1052 2.63 -17.99 -13.15
C GLU A 1052 3.24 -18.58 -11.86
N THR A 1053 3.68 -19.84 -11.86
CA THR A 1053 4.13 -20.55 -10.65
C THR A 1053 5.55 -20.19 -10.17
N GLY A 1054 6.33 -19.49 -10.98
CA GLY A 1054 7.71 -19.08 -10.68
C GLY A 1054 7.82 -17.68 -10.06
N VAL A 1055 7.02 -16.72 -10.52
CA VAL A 1055 7.14 -15.29 -10.15
C VAL A 1055 5.74 -14.64 -10.03
N GLU A 1056 5.05 -14.93 -8.94
CA GLU A 1056 3.73 -14.36 -8.63
C GLU A 1056 3.87 -12.91 -8.14
N ARG A 1057 4.84 -12.71 -7.24
CA ARG A 1057 5.20 -11.42 -6.65
C ARG A 1057 6.71 -11.36 -6.48
N TYR A 1058 7.23 -10.15 -6.42
CA TYR A 1058 8.60 -9.87 -6.01
C TYR A 1058 8.57 -8.91 -4.81
N TYR A 1059 9.55 -9.05 -3.91
CA TYR A 1059 9.86 -8.08 -2.87
C TYR A 1059 11.34 -7.72 -2.98
N GLU A 1060 11.69 -6.46 -2.70
CA GLU A 1060 13.10 -6.06 -2.64
C GLU A 1060 13.89 -6.94 -1.64
N GLY A 1061 15.08 -7.38 -2.06
CA GLY A 1061 15.93 -8.31 -1.29
C GLY A 1061 15.48 -9.78 -1.32
N GLU A 1062 14.22 -10.09 -1.02
CA GLU A 1062 13.73 -11.48 -0.97
C GLU A 1062 13.65 -12.17 -2.34
N GLY A 1063 13.47 -11.40 -3.42
CA GLY A 1063 13.36 -11.91 -4.77
C GLY A 1063 11.98 -12.48 -5.07
N MET A 1064 11.93 -13.57 -5.85
CA MET A 1064 10.69 -14.17 -6.34
C MET A 1064 9.93 -14.85 -5.20
N MET A 1065 8.69 -14.42 -5.00
CA MET A 1065 7.67 -15.14 -4.24
C MET A 1065 6.80 -15.92 -5.22
N GLY A 1066 6.62 -17.20 -4.92
CA GLY A 1066 5.61 -18.03 -5.54
C GLY A 1066 5.73 -19.49 -5.16
N LEU A 1067 4.92 -20.37 -5.77
CA LEU A 1067 4.93 -21.81 -5.50
C LEU A 1067 6.33 -22.43 -5.65
N ALA A 1068 7.14 -21.95 -6.60
CA ALA A 1068 8.54 -22.37 -6.73
C ALA A 1068 9.39 -22.10 -5.47
N ARG A 1069 9.22 -20.93 -4.82
CA ARG A 1069 9.87 -20.59 -3.53
C ARG A 1069 9.43 -21.55 -2.43
N ALA A 1070 8.14 -21.92 -2.39
CA ALA A 1070 7.61 -22.88 -1.43
C ALA A 1070 8.24 -24.26 -1.57
N PHE A 1071 8.40 -24.77 -2.80
CA PHE A 1071 9.09 -26.04 -3.03
C PHE A 1071 10.60 -26.00 -2.73
N ILE A 1072 11.29 -24.88 -3.02
CA ILE A 1072 12.69 -24.68 -2.63
C ILE A 1072 12.86 -24.61 -1.11
N ALA A 1073 11.94 -23.97 -0.39
CA ALA A 1073 11.91 -23.97 1.07
C ALA A 1073 11.70 -25.39 1.63
N ALA A 1074 10.63 -26.06 1.19
CA ALA A 1074 10.22 -27.41 1.59
C ALA A 1074 11.29 -28.49 1.38
N GLY A 1075 12.21 -28.28 0.42
CA GLY A 1075 13.44 -29.07 0.31
C GLY A 1075 13.87 -29.45 -1.10
N ALA A 1076 13.16 -29.04 -2.16
CA ALA A 1076 13.51 -29.40 -3.53
C ALA A 1076 14.84 -28.75 -3.97
N PRO A 1077 15.87 -29.51 -4.41
CA PRO A 1077 17.13 -28.98 -4.93
C PRO A 1077 16.93 -28.14 -6.20
N LEU A 1078 16.03 -28.60 -7.07
CA LEU A 1078 15.68 -27.99 -8.35
C LEU A 1078 14.16 -27.88 -8.48
N VAL A 1079 13.69 -26.74 -8.99
CA VAL A 1079 12.29 -26.52 -9.38
C VAL A 1079 12.23 -25.87 -10.76
N VAL A 1080 11.47 -26.45 -11.69
CA VAL A 1080 11.12 -25.81 -12.97
C VAL A 1080 9.73 -25.18 -12.81
N ALA A 1081 9.58 -23.90 -13.15
CA ALA A 1081 8.32 -23.17 -13.02
C ALA A 1081 8.19 -22.08 -14.08
N SER A 1082 6.96 -21.61 -14.31
CA SER A 1082 6.61 -20.63 -15.36
C SER A 1082 6.66 -19.17 -14.85
N MET A 1083 7.07 -18.25 -15.74
CA MET A 1083 7.13 -16.80 -15.47
C MET A 1083 5.89 -16.01 -15.97
N TRP A 1084 5.06 -16.63 -16.81
CA TRP A 1084 3.79 -16.09 -17.34
C TRP A 1084 2.87 -17.26 -17.79
N PRO A 1085 1.57 -17.03 -18.07
CA PRO A 1085 0.67 -18.04 -18.61
C PRO A 1085 1.06 -18.37 -20.06
N VAL A 1086 1.10 -19.65 -20.42
CA VAL A 1086 1.44 -20.12 -21.77
C VAL A 1086 0.41 -21.16 -22.23
N ASP A 1087 0.22 -21.25 -23.54
CA ASP A 1087 -0.60 -22.30 -24.16
C ASP A 1087 -0.26 -23.70 -23.65
N SER A 1088 -1.30 -24.52 -23.46
CA SER A 1088 -1.20 -25.83 -22.83
C SER A 1088 -0.61 -26.90 -23.75
N ASP A 1089 -0.81 -26.81 -25.07
CA ASP A 1089 -0.23 -27.76 -26.03
C ASP A 1089 1.26 -27.45 -26.26
N ALA A 1090 1.63 -26.18 -26.30
CA ALA A 1090 3.03 -25.74 -26.29
C ALA A 1090 3.76 -26.18 -25.01
N THR A 1091 3.10 -26.06 -23.85
CA THR A 1091 3.62 -26.49 -22.55
C THR A 1091 3.81 -28.01 -22.50
N LYS A 1092 2.82 -28.79 -22.93
CA LYS A 1092 2.93 -30.25 -23.06
C LYS A 1092 4.14 -30.66 -23.93
N GLU A 1093 4.29 -30.07 -25.11
CA GLU A 1093 5.38 -30.40 -26.03
C GLU A 1093 6.76 -30.08 -25.41
N LEU A 1094 6.89 -28.97 -24.69
CA LEU A 1094 8.12 -28.62 -23.96
C LEU A 1094 8.44 -29.66 -22.88
N MET A 1095 7.47 -30.00 -22.04
CA MET A 1095 7.68 -30.88 -20.87
C MET A 1095 7.92 -32.33 -21.27
N VAL A 1096 7.20 -32.83 -22.28
CA VAL A 1096 7.44 -34.18 -22.83
C VAL A 1096 8.86 -34.28 -23.41
N ARG A 1097 9.33 -33.28 -24.15
CA ARG A 1097 10.73 -33.22 -24.63
C ARG A 1097 11.72 -33.17 -23.48
N PHE A 1098 11.52 -32.27 -22.52
CA PHE A 1098 12.39 -32.07 -21.36
C PHE A 1098 12.60 -33.38 -20.57
N HIS A 1099 11.52 -34.05 -20.17
CA HIS A 1099 11.63 -35.31 -19.45
C HIS A 1099 12.18 -36.45 -20.33
N ARG A 1100 11.84 -36.52 -21.63
CA ARG A 1100 12.45 -37.47 -22.56
C ARG A 1100 13.98 -37.33 -22.58
N TYR A 1101 14.48 -36.10 -22.74
CA TYR A 1101 15.91 -35.80 -22.77
C TYR A 1101 16.60 -36.19 -21.45
N ARG A 1102 16.05 -35.72 -20.33
CA ARG A 1102 16.56 -36.03 -18.98
C ARG A 1102 16.63 -37.54 -18.69
N LYS A 1103 15.67 -38.33 -19.19
CA LYS A 1103 15.58 -39.77 -18.87
C LYS A 1103 16.24 -40.70 -19.88
N LEU A 1104 16.18 -40.42 -21.18
CA LEU A 1104 16.71 -41.31 -22.21
C LEU A 1104 18.16 -40.98 -22.63
N GLU A 1105 18.58 -39.72 -22.51
CA GLU A 1105 19.95 -39.29 -22.89
C GLU A 1105 20.86 -39.09 -21.68
N HIS A 1106 20.33 -39.26 -20.46
CA HIS A 1106 21.06 -39.21 -19.18
C HIS A 1106 21.87 -37.92 -18.96
N ILE A 1107 21.37 -36.82 -19.48
CA ILE A 1107 21.90 -35.46 -19.28
C ILE A 1107 21.21 -34.78 -18.10
N SER A 1108 21.91 -33.83 -17.47
CA SER A 1108 21.40 -33.10 -16.30
C SER A 1108 20.17 -32.27 -16.62
N THR A 1109 19.37 -31.99 -15.58
CA THR A 1109 18.10 -31.26 -15.64
C THR A 1109 18.19 -29.92 -16.41
N VAL A 1110 19.29 -29.17 -16.27
CA VAL A 1110 19.45 -27.87 -16.96
C VAL A 1110 19.68 -28.04 -18.48
N GLU A 1111 20.50 -29.00 -18.89
CA GLU A 1111 20.74 -29.29 -20.32
C GLU A 1111 19.50 -29.94 -20.97
N ALA A 1112 18.75 -30.76 -20.23
CA ALA A 1112 17.48 -31.31 -20.71
C ALA A 1112 16.44 -30.20 -20.99
N LEU A 1113 16.34 -29.19 -20.14
CA LEU A 1113 15.43 -28.05 -20.35
C LEU A 1113 15.92 -27.21 -21.54
N ARG A 1114 17.21 -26.87 -21.57
CA ARG A 1114 17.85 -26.10 -22.64
C ARG A 1114 17.73 -26.77 -24.01
N ARG A 1115 17.80 -28.12 -24.11
CA ARG A 1115 17.50 -28.86 -25.35
C ARG A 1115 16.04 -28.74 -25.75
N ALA A 1116 15.10 -28.97 -24.83
CA ALA A 1116 13.67 -28.87 -25.13
C ALA A 1116 13.26 -27.47 -25.64
N GLN A 1117 13.80 -26.41 -25.04
CA GLN A 1117 13.61 -25.02 -25.47
C GLN A 1117 14.22 -24.75 -26.85
N SER A 1118 15.47 -25.17 -27.06
CA SER A 1118 16.21 -25.00 -28.32
C SER A 1118 15.54 -25.76 -29.49
N ASP A 1119 14.94 -26.93 -29.24
CA ASP A 1119 14.16 -27.69 -30.22
C ASP A 1119 12.79 -27.05 -30.54
N MET A 1120 12.22 -26.24 -29.66
CA MET A 1120 11.03 -25.44 -29.97
C MET A 1120 11.41 -24.20 -30.78
N GLN A 1121 12.45 -23.48 -30.33
CA GLN A 1121 13.05 -22.33 -31.02
C GLN A 1121 13.47 -22.63 -32.48
N THR A 1122 13.90 -23.87 -32.77
CA THR A 1122 14.35 -24.30 -34.11
C THR A 1122 13.36 -25.23 -34.84
N GLY A 1123 12.33 -25.72 -34.16
CA GLY A 1123 11.45 -26.80 -34.61
C GLY A 1123 10.61 -26.50 -35.86
N SER A 1124 9.91 -27.52 -36.37
CA SER A 1124 9.07 -27.41 -37.58
C SER A 1124 7.78 -26.63 -37.38
N ASN A 1125 7.22 -26.60 -36.15
CA ASN A 1125 6.09 -25.73 -35.83
C ASN A 1125 6.58 -24.28 -35.70
N LEU A 1126 6.23 -23.43 -36.68
CA LEU A 1126 6.66 -22.03 -36.73
C LEU A 1126 6.13 -21.20 -35.56
N LEU A 1127 4.96 -21.55 -34.99
CA LEU A 1127 4.35 -20.84 -33.87
C LEU A 1127 5.24 -20.93 -32.62
N TYR A 1128 5.66 -22.14 -32.26
CA TYR A 1128 6.44 -22.43 -31.05
C TYR A 1128 7.90 -21.94 -31.10
N ARG A 1129 8.33 -21.29 -32.20
CA ARG A 1129 9.66 -20.69 -32.29
C ARG A 1129 9.79 -19.40 -31.48
N GLN A 1130 8.68 -18.70 -31.24
CA GLN A 1130 8.68 -17.43 -30.51
C GLN A 1130 9.07 -17.64 -29.03
N PRO A 1131 9.89 -16.76 -28.40
CA PRO A 1131 10.34 -16.95 -27.03
C PRO A 1131 9.21 -17.04 -25.99
N HIS A 1132 8.04 -16.47 -26.28
CA HIS A 1132 6.81 -16.63 -25.50
C HIS A 1132 6.54 -18.08 -25.05
N TYR A 1133 6.75 -19.07 -25.94
CA TYR A 1133 6.39 -20.46 -25.72
C TYR A 1133 7.45 -21.29 -24.98
N TRP A 1134 8.72 -20.92 -25.07
CA TRP A 1134 9.83 -21.71 -24.52
C TRP A 1134 10.62 -21.00 -23.41
N ALA A 1135 10.73 -19.67 -23.43
CA ALA A 1135 11.47 -18.89 -22.43
C ALA A 1135 10.68 -18.65 -21.12
N SER A 1136 9.41 -19.04 -21.10
CA SER A 1136 8.50 -18.96 -19.96
C SER A 1136 8.95 -19.82 -18.79
N PHE A 1137 9.58 -20.97 -19.05
CA PHE A 1137 10.00 -21.91 -18.02
C PHE A 1137 11.47 -21.72 -17.64
N VAL A 1138 11.70 -21.52 -16.34
CA VAL A 1138 13.02 -21.29 -15.75
C VAL A 1138 13.31 -22.34 -14.68
N LEU A 1139 14.57 -22.76 -14.62
CA LEU A 1139 15.09 -23.66 -13.58
C LEU A 1139 15.60 -22.85 -12.38
N PHE A 1140 15.06 -23.13 -11.21
CA PHE A 1140 15.38 -22.46 -9.95
C PHE A 1140 16.01 -23.41 -8.92
N GLY A 1141 16.96 -22.91 -8.14
CA GLY A 1141 17.46 -23.59 -6.93
C GLY A 1141 18.97 -23.75 -6.86
N GLY A 1142 19.44 -25.00 -6.84
CA GLY A 1142 20.86 -25.38 -6.73
C GLY A 1142 21.48 -25.88 -8.04
N TYR A 1143 22.62 -26.56 -7.92
CA TYR A 1143 23.26 -27.36 -8.96
C TYR A 1143 23.07 -28.86 -8.66
N ALA A 1144 22.74 -29.65 -9.68
CA ALA A 1144 22.74 -31.11 -9.62
C ALA A 1144 23.01 -31.71 -11.01
N GLU A 1145 23.56 -32.93 -11.04
CA GLU A 1145 23.88 -33.69 -12.26
C GLU A 1145 22.74 -34.63 -12.71
N PHE A 1146 21.67 -34.74 -11.94
CA PHE A 1146 20.48 -35.56 -12.28
C PHE A 1146 19.48 -34.84 -13.18
#